data_AF-A0AA45BED8-F1
#
_entry.id   AF-A0AA45BED8-F1
#
_cell.length_a   1.000
_cell.length_b   1.000
_cell.length_c   1.000
_cell.angle_alpha   90.00
_cell.angle_beta   90.00
_cell.angle_gamma   90.00
#
_symmetry.space_group_name_H-M   'P 1'
#
loop_
_entity.id
_entity.type
_entity.pdbx_description
1 polymer ?
#
loop_
_entity_poly.entity_id
_entity_poly.type
_entity_poly.pdbx_seq_one_letter_code
_entity_poly.pdbx_strand_id
1 'polypeptide(L)'
;MQPTRLSQYLIVVWASLAGAAYAAGVVPDGGTATAVSIGAGGRQMINIAPAVGSVSNNTYSSFNVSKAGADLNNIGINARTIVNQVTSTNPTLIQGNINVLGPRANVILANPNGVTVDGGSFTNTGHVVLSTGQVSFNDITTTLNEIQRNITLTTSRGAITIGPGGLSGTLVNLDLLAKQLNVNGPVTNPYTSSTGGIRAIVGDSTATYDTHFSPEDNGHDWLIGTTTPGTKSNAVAVDITAAGGLTAGRVQLIVTDQGAGVRSLGKIYASAGDVVLTSTGDVTVVDGSIKGERDVSITTPGAITLQGAQLSATNNTTVQAGNVALSDDASGRSFVNAGNTVNLTSSGAITNTGSQIQAGTAGTDGTVSGGDVVLKASGDITNRSTASNIAVVVADSGNTTLDAGGSIVNSNARVQANRTDALTAAGDVSIAGGSIKAGADISIKTPGALSIQGAQLGAGHDATVQAANVVLFEDVSGPSTLSAANTVSVTSNGAIANSGSLIQAGSVASDGSTIGGDVILNAGGDITNRSTPSNLGIVFAAHGDTKLTAGGNIINDNARFLSNGAIEMNVAGDVQNIIDHTDGANGGQPTAYSNRGGSFLFFTHTNSGFNVDYGTVAQPNQLAYIAATHGPVTINARNFSNSGGIVQSNDSDVTITAQNVFTNAAVFSGQASYTRSCWIFCHADASSNVTPHGGTIQAGGNMNIKAGTVARNIGGNVFATGDIKVDAPITYTQGVTGYSAINQHRGLKAFFGSTWAQIIAMDIGGGFTANGSVTLTGDGVIDGGSFSGGKGVTAAGSITTVRAPSRTPVQIDQHLGLTTWWWR
;
A
#
# COMPACT_ATOMS: atom_id res chain seq x y z
N MET A 1 -40.82 -20.86 41.41
CA MET A 1 -40.73 -20.71 42.88
C MET A 1 -40.10 -19.37 43.18
N GLN A 2 -40.90 -18.46 43.75
CA GLN A 2 -40.49 -17.21 44.40
C GLN A 2 -39.92 -17.54 45.81
N PRO A 3 -39.22 -16.64 46.54
CA PRO A 3 -39.62 -15.23 46.67
C PRO A 3 -38.53 -14.14 46.65
N THR A 4 -39.05 -13.00 46.23
CA THR A 4 -38.65 -11.61 46.38
C THR A 4 -38.22 -11.21 47.80
N ARG A 5 -37.22 -10.31 47.90
CA ARG A 5 -37.09 -9.35 49.01
C ARG A 5 -36.92 -7.94 48.46
N LEU A 6 -38.00 -7.17 48.60
CA LEU A 6 -38.00 -5.71 48.56
C LEU A 6 -37.13 -5.18 49.70
N SER A 7 -36.20 -4.27 49.40
CA SER A 7 -35.64 -3.35 50.39
C SER A 7 -36.06 -1.94 50.01
N GLN A 8 -36.94 -1.37 50.83
CA GLN A 8 -37.39 0.01 50.79
C GLN A 8 -36.19 0.94 51.00
N TYR A 9 -35.94 1.87 50.07
CA TYR A 9 -35.15 3.07 50.34
C TYR A 9 -36.11 4.24 50.51
N LEU A 10 -36.16 4.73 51.74
CA LEU A 10 -36.92 5.86 52.22
C LEU A 10 -36.39 7.15 51.56
N ILE A 11 -37.21 7.79 50.72
CA ILE A 11 -36.94 9.13 50.21
C ILE A 11 -37.21 10.11 51.35
N VAL A 12 -36.15 10.66 51.94
CA VAL A 12 -36.23 11.80 52.85
C VAL A 12 -36.12 13.07 52.02
N VAL A 13 -37.27 13.71 51.77
CA VAL A 13 -37.36 15.05 51.16
C VAL A 13 -36.95 16.07 52.21
N TRP A 14 -35.72 16.59 52.10
CA TRP A 14 -35.37 17.88 52.71
C TRP A 14 -35.64 18.98 51.69
N ALA A 15 -36.79 19.62 51.83
CA ALA A 15 -37.09 20.89 51.17
C ALA A 15 -36.19 21.97 51.77
N SER A 16 -35.00 22.15 51.19
CA SER A 16 -34.29 23.41 51.30
C SER A 16 -34.98 24.40 50.37
N LEU A 17 -35.65 25.39 50.97
CA LEU A 17 -35.97 26.66 50.32
C LEU A 17 -34.66 27.37 49.99
N ALA A 18 -33.95 26.89 48.97
CA ALA A 18 -32.97 27.70 48.27
C ALA A 18 -33.78 28.72 47.47
N GLY A 19 -33.89 29.94 48.02
CA GLY A 19 -34.34 31.07 47.23
C GLY A 19 -33.55 31.11 45.94
N ALA A 20 -34.24 31.05 44.80
CA ALA A 20 -33.64 31.28 43.51
C ALA A 20 -33.03 32.70 43.55
N ALA A 21 -31.72 32.78 43.76
CA ALA A 21 -30.98 33.99 43.48
C ALA A 21 -31.04 34.18 41.96
N TYR A 22 -32.03 34.95 41.49
CA TYR A 22 -32.05 35.43 40.12
C TYR A 22 -30.72 36.13 39.88
N ALA A 23 -29.97 35.69 38.88
CA ALA A 23 -28.83 36.47 38.40
C ALA A 23 -29.36 37.89 38.11
N ALA A 24 -28.75 38.91 38.73
CA ALA A 24 -29.10 40.30 38.46
C ALA A 24 -29.09 40.50 36.94
N GLY A 25 -30.08 41.19 36.38
CA GLY A 25 -30.17 41.46 34.94
C GLY A 25 -29.00 42.31 34.42
N VAL A 26 -29.26 43.13 33.43
CA VAL A 26 -28.32 44.15 32.97
C VAL A 26 -28.35 45.32 33.96
N VAL A 27 -27.25 45.54 34.67
CA VAL A 27 -27.10 46.57 35.69
C VAL A 27 -25.87 47.43 35.34
N PRO A 28 -26.05 48.71 34.98
CA PRO A 28 -24.92 49.60 34.71
C PRO A 28 -24.11 49.79 36.01
N ASP A 29 -22.80 49.97 35.89
CA ASP A 29 -21.93 50.25 37.07
C ASP A 29 -21.80 51.75 37.38
N GLY A 30 -22.36 52.62 36.53
CA GLY A 30 -22.25 54.08 36.64
C GLY A 30 -20.95 54.65 36.07
N GLY A 31 -20.07 53.83 35.48
CA GLY A 31 -18.83 54.26 34.85
C GLY A 31 -19.03 54.96 33.50
N THR A 32 -20.16 54.72 32.82
CA THR A 32 -20.57 55.38 31.58
C THR A 32 -21.99 55.92 31.70
N ALA A 33 -22.38 56.83 30.80
CA ALA A 33 -23.74 57.37 30.70
C ALA A 33 -24.74 56.35 30.10
N THR A 34 -24.66 55.10 30.56
CA THR A 34 -25.51 53.98 30.15
C THR A 34 -26.65 53.85 31.15
N ALA A 35 -27.89 53.75 30.66
CA ALA A 35 -29.05 53.55 31.49
C ALA A 35 -29.82 52.30 31.05
N VAL A 36 -30.38 51.58 32.01
CA VAL A 36 -31.18 50.37 31.74
C VAL A 36 -32.56 50.55 32.34
N SER A 37 -33.59 50.26 31.56
CA SER A 37 -34.97 50.12 32.02
C SER A 37 -35.51 48.74 31.67
N ILE A 38 -36.53 48.28 32.40
CA ILE A 38 -37.17 46.99 32.15
C ILE A 38 -38.56 47.27 31.59
N GLY A 39 -38.81 46.83 30.36
CA GLY A 39 -40.10 46.97 29.69
C GLY A 39 -41.13 45.93 30.16
N ALA A 40 -42.36 46.06 29.65
CA ALA A 40 -43.42 45.08 29.88
C ALA A 40 -42.97 43.68 29.40
N GLY A 41 -43.16 42.65 30.22
CA GLY A 41 -42.71 41.28 29.91
C GLY A 41 -41.25 40.96 30.26
N GLY A 42 -40.53 41.87 30.93
CA GLY A 42 -39.18 41.60 31.46
C GLY A 42 -38.05 41.78 30.45
N ARG A 43 -38.34 42.32 29.26
CA ARG A 43 -37.34 42.68 28.26
C ARG A 43 -36.57 43.93 28.71
N GLN A 44 -35.25 43.90 28.56
CA GLN A 44 -34.37 44.95 29.08
C GLN A 44 -34.05 45.95 27.99
N MET A 45 -34.29 47.24 28.25
CA MET A 45 -34.01 48.34 27.33
C MET A 45 -32.75 49.07 27.81
N ILE A 46 -31.67 48.95 27.04
CA ILE A 46 -30.37 49.58 27.31
C ILE A 46 -30.26 50.84 26.46
N ASN A 47 -30.33 52.00 27.10
CA ASN A 47 -29.96 53.27 26.48
C ASN A 47 -28.44 53.40 26.54
N ILE A 48 -27.79 53.24 25.38
CA ILE A 48 -26.34 53.22 25.27
C ILE A 48 -25.75 54.62 25.47
N ALA A 49 -24.50 54.68 25.95
CA ALA A 49 -23.78 55.93 26.14
C ALA A 49 -23.48 56.62 24.79
N PRO A 50 -23.25 57.95 24.77
CA PRO A 50 -22.82 58.67 23.57
C PRO A 50 -21.58 58.06 22.91
N ALA A 51 -21.52 58.11 21.58
CA ALA A 51 -20.43 57.54 20.81
C ALA A 51 -19.24 58.52 20.71
N VAL A 52 -18.01 57.99 20.83
CA VAL A 52 -16.75 58.69 20.54
C VAL A 52 -16.06 57.93 19.41
N GLY A 53 -15.72 58.61 18.32
CA GLY A 53 -15.14 57.96 17.13
C GLY A 53 -16.02 56.84 16.58
N SER A 54 -17.34 57.03 16.60
CA SER A 54 -18.37 56.03 16.24
C SER A 54 -18.48 54.80 17.16
N VAL A 55 -17.81 54.80 18.33
CA VAL A 55 -17.86 53.73 19.33
C VAL A 55 -18.62 54.18 20.57
N SER A 56 -19.71 53.48 20.91
CA SER A 56 -20.41 53.63 22.21
C SER A 56 -19.84 52.63 23.21
N ASN A 57 -19.24 53.13 24.29
CA ASN A 57 -18.70 52.29 25.37
C ASN A 57 -19.68 52.25 26.55
N ASN A 58 -20.06 51.05 26.99
CA ASN A 58 -21.05 50.81 28.03
C ASN A 58 -20.49 49.86 29.09
N THR A 59 -20.48 50.29 30.36
CA THR A 59 -19.92 49.54 31.47
C THR A 59 -21.01 49.04 32.43
N TYR A 60 -20.85 47.80 32.91
CA TYR A 60 -21.86 47.10 33.70
C TYR A 60 -21.26 46.39 34.91
N SER A 61 -21.99 46.39 36.02
CA SER A 61 -21.71 45.53 37.17
C SER A 61 -22.30 44.13 36.99
N SER A 62 -23.30 43.98 36.12
CA SER A 62 -23.87 42.71 35.69
C SER A 62 -24.44 42.87 34.29
N PHE A 63 -24.20 41.90 33.40
CA PHE A 63 -24.83 41.87 32.09
C PHE A 63 -25.39 40.46 31.87
N ASN A 64 -26.65 40.25 32.25
CA ASN A 64 -27.36 38.99 32.04
C ASN A 64 -28.65 39.24 31.25
N VAL A 65 -28.85 38.47 30.19
CA VAL A 65 -30.01 38.56 29.30
C VAL A 65 -30.86 37.32 29.48
N SER A 66 -32.04 37.49 30.07
CA SER A 66 -33.00 36.40 30.23
C SER A 66 -33.65 36.04 28.87
N LYS A 67 -34.51 35.01 28.86
CA LYS A 67 -35.30 34.63 27.67
C LYS A 67 -36.15 35.76 27.09
N ALA A 68 -36.50 36.78 27.88
CA ALA A 68 -37.22 37.97 27.39
C ALA A 68 -36.37 38.86 26.45
N GLY A 69 -35.05 38.70 26.47
CA GLY A 69 -34.12 39.42 25.61
C GLY A 69 -33.77 40.83 26.10
N ALA A 70 -32.98 41.53 25.27
CA ALA A 70 -32.50 42.87 25.52
C ALA A 70 -32.45 43.69 24.22
N ASP A 71 -32.72 45.00 24.32
CA ASP A 71 -32.61 45.96 23.23
C ASP A 71 -31.49 46.96 23.54
N LEU A 72 -30.54 47.12 22.62
CA LEU A 72 -29.52 48.16 22.62
C LEU A 72 -30.08 49.35 21.82
N ASN A 73 -30.47 50.44 22.48
CA ASN A 73 -31.05 51.61 21.84
C ASN A 73 -29.97 52.45 21.14
N ASN A 74 -29.82 52.27 19.82
CA ASN A 74 -28.90 53.04 18.99
C ASN A 74 -29.60 54.22 18.28
N ILE A 75 -30.87 54.48 18.57
CA ILE A 75 -31.64 55.57 17.96
C ILE A 75 -31.07 56.91 18.45
N GLY A 76 -30.70 57.79 17.52
CA GLY A 76 -30.14 59.10 17.82
C GLY A 76 -28.65 59.10 18.20
N ILE A 77 -28.11 57.97 18.68
CA ILE A 77 -26.66 57.81 18.97
C ILE A 77 -25.88 57.44 17.70
N ASN A 78 -26.45 56.62 16.82
CA ASN A 78 -25.82 56.20 15.55
C ASN A 78 -24.40 55.62 15.72
N ALA A 79 -24.14 54.89 16.80
CA ALA A 79 -22.88 54.20 16.99
C ALA A 79 -22.70 53.11 15.92
N ARG A 80 -21.51 53.04 15.32
CA ARG A 80 -21.12 51.93 14.43
C ARG A 80 -20.76 50.69 15.23
N THR A 81 -20.15 50.88 16.40
CA THR A 81 -19.78 49.79 17.31
C THR A 81 -20.28 50.08 18.72
N ILE A 82 -20.96 49.11 19.32
CA ILE A 82 -21.46 49.15 20.70
C ILE A 82 -20.64 48.16 21.52
N VAL A 83 -19.85 48.67 22.46
CA VAL A 83 -19.06 47.87 23.40
C VAL A 83 -19.82 47.77 24.71
N ASN A 84 -20.01 46.53 25.17
CA ASN A 84 -20.62 46.20 26.45
C ASN A 84 -19.58 45.46 27.28
N GLN A 85 -19.09 46.07 28.36
CA GLN A 85 -18.05 45.50 29.21
C GLN A 85 -18.54 45.33 30.64
N VAL A 86 -18.32 44.14 31.21
CA VAL A 86 -18.60 43.88 32.63
C VAL A 86 -17.33 44.14 33.44
N THR A 87 -17.42 45.05 34.39
CA THR A 87 -16.29 45.52 35.21
C THR A 87 -16.21 44.84 36.58
N SER A 88 -17.30 44.18 37.00
CA SER A 88 -17.35 43.40 38.24
C SER A 88 -16.69 42.01 38.09
N THR A 89 -16.84 41.15 39.10
CA THR A 89 -16.45 39.73 39.05
C THR A 89 -17.58 38.80 38.61
N ASN A 90 -18.75 39.32 38.26
CA ASN A 90 -19.91 38.51 37.88
C ASN A 90 -19.76 37.97 36.45
N PRO A 91 -20.04 36.67 36.20
CA PRO A 91 -20.11 36.13 34.84
C PRO A 91 -21.36 36.61 34.11
N THR A 92 -21.34 36.51 32.78
CA THR A 92 -22.48 36.83 31.91
C THR A 92 -23.23 35.55 31.50
N LEU A 93 -24.56 35.60 31.52
CA LEU A 93 -25.48 34.61 30.99
C LEU A 93 -26.43 35.24 29.97
N ILE A 94 -26.50 34.67 28.76
CA ILE A 94 -27.36 35.11 27.66
C ILE A 94 -28.30 33.97 27.25
N GLN A 95 -29.59 34.15 27.47
CA GLN A 95 -30.63 33.15 27.20
C GLN A 95 -31.71 33.63 26.23
N GLY A 96 -31.58 34.85 25.71
CA GLY A 96 -32.56 35.46 24.84
C GLY A 96 -31.92 36.38 23.80
N ASN A 97 -32.77 36.94 22.95
CA ASN A 97 -32.35 37.78 21.84
C ASN A 97 -31.81 39.15 22.30
N ILE A 98 -30.63 39.54 21.80
CA ILE A 98 -30.06 40.89 21.88
C ILE A 98 -30.28 41.57 20.53
N ASN A 99 -31.00 42.68 20.54
CA ASN A 99 -31.39 43.41 19.34
C ASN A 99 -30.85 44.84 19.38
N VAL A 100 -30.31 45.35 18.27
CA VAL A 100 -29.99 46.77 18.15
C VAL A 100 -31.20 47.52 17.59
N LEU A 101 -31.70 48.52 18.31
CA LEU A 101 -32.77 49.39 17.82
C LEU A 101 -32.16 50.58 17.05
N GLY A 102 -32.71 50.89 15.89
CA GLY A 102 -32.21 51.97 15.03
C GLY A 102 -31.15 51.48 14.04
N PRO A 103 -30.14 52.31 13.72
CA PRO A 103 -29.08 51.93 12.78
C PRO A 103 -28.35 50.66 13.22
N ARG A 104 -28.11 49.76 12.24
CA ARG A 104 -27.34 48.53 12.43
C ARG A 104 -25.95 48.86 13.00
N ALA A 105 -25.50 48.07 13.97
CA ALA A 105 -24.20 48.26 14.62
C ALA A 105 -23.46 46.94 14.84
N ASN A 106 -22.15 47.03 15.00
CA ASN A 106 -21.33 45.94 15.54
C ASN A 106 -21.51 45.90 17.06
N VAL A 107 -21.44 44.70 17.65
CA VAL A 107 -21.61 44.52 19.11
C VAL A 107 -20.44 43.74 19.67
N ILE A 108 -19.77 44.31 20.68
CA ILE A 108 -18.78 43.61 21.49
C ILE A 108 -19.37 43.40 22.87
N LEU A 109 -19.32 42.18 23.37
CA LEU A 109 -19.64 41.83 24.75
C LEU A 109 -18.40 41.21 25.39
N ALA A 110 -17.80 41.93 26.33
CA ALA A 110 -16.57 41.55 26.99
C ALA A 110 -16.79 41.33 28.50
N ASN A 111 -16.50 40.13 28.98
CA ASN A 111 -16.53 39.80 30.41
C ASN A 111 -15.39 38.84 30.78
N PRO A 112 -14.30 39.33 31.41
CA PRO A 112 -13.17 38.51 31.83
C PRO A 112 -13.48 37.41 32.85
N ASN A 113 -14.68 37.38 33.41
CA ASN A 113 -15.11 36.34 34.35
C ASN A 113 -15.83 35.17 33.65
N GLY A 114 -16.11 35.30 32.36
CA GLY A 114 -16.74 34.26 31.55
C GLY A 114 -18.09 34.69 30.96
N VAL A 115 -18.43 34.07 29.84
CA VAL A 115 -19.66 34.32 29.08
C VAL A 115 -20.33 32.98 28.79
N THR A 116 -21.56 32.81 29.25
CA THR A 116 -22.39 31.63 28.97
C THR A 116 -23.55 32.04 28.08
N VAL A 117 -23.78 31.28 27.00
CA VAL A 117 -24.90 31.50 26.07
C VAL A 117 -25.72 30.22 25.99
N ASP A 118 -27.01 30.30 26.30
CA ASP A 118 -27.93 29.15 26.31
C ASP A 118 -29.27 29.56 25.70
N GLY A 119 -29.33 29.62 24.36
CA GLY A 119 -30.47 30.13 23.59
C GLY A 119 -30.35 31.61 23.21
N GLY A 120 -29.15 32.17 23.24
CA GLY A 120 -28.90 33.55 22.84
C GLY A 120 -29.02 33.76 21.34
N SER A 121 -29.51 34.92 20.93
CA SER A 121 -29.47 35.32 19.52
C SER A 121 -29.22 36.80 19.30
N PHE A 122 -28.72 37.17 18.13
CA PHE A 122 -28.44 38.56 17.78
C PHE A 122 -29.22 38.99 16.54
N THR A 123 -29.83 40.17 16.60
CA THR A 123 -30.60 40.75 15.49
C THR A 123 -30.21 42.21 15.24
N ASN A 124 -30.32 42.63 13.98
CA ASN A 124 -29.88 43.95 13.51
C ASN A 124 -28.43 44.29 13.89
N THR A 125 -27.56 43.28 13.85
CA THR A 125 -26.13 43.41 14.18
C THR A 125 -25.29 43.06 12.97
N GLY A 126 -24.17 43.75 12.81
CA GLY A 126 -23.18 43.49 11.75
C GLY A 126 -22.27 42.35 12.16
N HIS A 127 -21.19 42.72 12.83
CA HIS A 127 -20.25 41.82 13.48
C HIS A 127 -20.53 41.72 14.99
N VAL A 128 -20.38 40.52 15.56
CA VAL A 128 -20.51 40.29 17.01
C VAL A 128 -19.24 39.69 17.55
N VAL A 129 -18.72 40.24 18.65
CA VAL A 129 -17.60 39.66 19.40
C VAL A 129 -18.08 39.30 20.80
N LEU A 130 -18.03 38.02 21.15
CA LEU A 130 -18.12 37.56 22.53
C LEU A 130 -16.71 37.34 23.04
N SER A 131 -16.34 37.99 24.14
CA SER A 131 -14.98 37.97 24.65
C SER A 131 -14.88 37.81 26.15
N THR A 132 -13.85 37.12 26.62
CA THR A 132 -13.36 37.17 28.02
C THR A 132 -12.09 38.03 28.15
N GLY A 133 -11.77 38.82 27.14
CA GLY A 133 -10.68 39.78 27.15
C GLY A 133 -11.04 41.06 27.89
N GLN A 134 -10.02 41.71 28.44
CA GLN A 134 -10.13 43.09 28.92
C GLN A 134 -10.14 44.06 27.73
N VAL A 135 -11.08 45.01 27.77
CA VAL A 135 -11.25 46.04 26.72
C VAL A 135 -10.28 47.18 26.96
N SER A 136 -9.61 47.61 25.89
CA SER A 136 -8.85 48.86 25.83
C SER A 136 -9.12 49.54 24.49
N PHE A 137 -8.89 50.86 24.44
CA PHE A 137 -9.16 51.68 23.27
C PHE A 137 -7.88 52.29 22.73
N ASN A 138 -7.76 52.36 21.40
CA ASN A 138 -6.66 52.99 20.70
C ASN A 138 -7.21 54.08 19.77
N ASP A 139 -7.03 55.34 20.16
CA ASP A 139 -7.55 56.49 19.41
C ASP A 139 -6.52 56.99 18.39
N ILE A 140 -6.94 57.10 17.15
CA ILE A 140 -6.15 57.55 16.01
C ILE A 140 -6.83 58.81 15.44
N THR A 141 -6.06 59.87 15.19
CA THR A 141 -6.56 61.03 14.46
C THR A 141 -6.38 60.78 12.96
N THR A 142 -7.48 60.74 12.21
CA THR A 142 -7.45 60.50 10.76
C THR A 142 -6.94 61.73 10.02
N THR A 143 -6.62 61.57 8.74
CA THR A 143 -6.17 62.68 7.85
C THR A 143 -7.23 63.77 7.66
N LEU A 144 -8.50 63.46 7.97
CA LEU A 144 -9.63 64.39 7.96
C LEU A 144 -9.86 65.07 9.33
N ASN A 145 -8.94 64.90 10.27
CA ASN A 145 -9.00 65.43 11.64
C ASN A 145 -10.21 64.88 12.43
N GLU A 146 -10.65 63.66 12.11
CA GLU A 146 -11.67 62.90 12.83
C GLU A 146 -11.01 61.91 13.79
N ILE A 147 -11.68 61.59 14.91
CA ILE A 147 -11.21 60.55 15.84
C ILE A 147 -11.73 59.20 15.36
N GLN A 148 -10.82 58.25 15.14
CA GLN A 148 -11.12 56.82 14.97
C GLN A 148 -10.70 56.08 16.25
N ARG A 149 -11.59 55.27 16.82
CA ARG A 149 -11.34 54.54 18.08
C ARG A 149 -11.31 53.04 17.85
N ASN A 150 -10.12 52.46 17.70
CA ASN A 150 -9.98 51.01 17.58
C ASN A 150 -10.11 50.34 18.94
N ILE A 151 -10.58 49.09 18.95
CA ILE A 151 -10.83 48.34 20.18
C ILE A 151 -9.85 47.19 20.28
N THR A 152 -9.14 47.11 21.40
CA THR A 152 -8.18 46.05 21.68
C THR A 152 -8.68 45.18 22.83
N LEU A 153 -8.80 43.88 22.59
CA LEU A 153 -9.24 42.87 23.57
C LEU A 153 -8.05 42.02 23.98
N THR A 154 -7.67 42.08 25.26
CA THR A 154 -6.58 41.28 25.84
C THR A 154 -7.14 40.12 26.66
N THR A 155 -7.03 38.91 26.13
CA THR A 155 -7.58 37.67 26.71
C THR A 155 -6.49 36.91 27.44
N SER A 156 -6.72 36.59 28.72
CA SER A 156 -5.80 35.80 29.55
C SER A 156 -6.51 34.80 30.48
N ARG A 157 -7.83 34.92 30.63
CA ARG A 157 -8.65 34.08 31.52
C ARG A 157 -10.11 34.03 31.06
N GLY A 158 -10.92 33.21 31.71
CA GLY A 158 -12.36 33.11 31.48
C GLY A 158 -12.72 32.19 30.32
N ALA A 159 -13.88 31.53 30.43
CA ALA A 159 -14.38 30.63 29.40
C ALA A 159 -15.61 31.22 28.70
N ILE A 160 -15.75 30.92 27.40
CA ILE A 160 -17.03 31.00 26.71
C ILE A 160 -17.66 29.61 26.74
N THR A 161 -18.89 29.50 27.23
CA THR A 161 -19.65 28.25 27.24
C THR A 161 -20.95 28.43 26.46
N ILE A 162 -21.11 27.65 25.39
CA ILE A 162 -22.37 27.55 24.65
C ILE A 162 -23.13 26.35 25.23
N GLY A 163 -24.25 26.62 25.90
CA GLY A 163 -25.15 25.62 26.44
C GLY A 163 -26.02 24.95 25.37
N PRO A 164 -26.86 23.97 25.77
CA PRO A 164 -27.69 23.18 24.85
C PRO A 164 -28.65 24.01 24.00
N GLY A 165 -29.09 25.19 24.47
CA GLY A 165 -29.94 26.11 23.71
C GLY A 165 -29.23 26.79 22.55
N GLY A 166 -27.89 26.71 22.47
CA GLY A 166 -27.11 27.21 21.36
C GLY A 166 -26.97 28.74 21.29
N LEU A 167 -26.39 29.19 20.18
CA LEU A 167 -26.20 30.59 19.81
C LEU A 167 -26.53 30.77 18.32
N SER A 168 -27.34 31.77 17.97
CA SER A 168 -27.69 32.02 16.57
C SER A 168 -27.77 33.50 16.20
N GLY A 169 -27.53 33.83 14.94
CA GLY A 169 -27.75 35.19 14.43
C GLY A 169 -27.24 35.33 13.00
N THR A 170 -27.97 36.07 12.16
CA THR A 170 -27.52 36.39 10.80
C THR A 170 -26.52 37.53 10.86
N LEU A 171 -25.25 37.18 11.02
CA LEU A 171 -24.15 38.09 11.28
C LEU A 171 -23.18 38.09 10.10
N VAL A 172 -22.54 39.22 9.83
CA VAL A 172 -21.40 39.21 8.90
C VAL A 172 -20.30 38.31 9.48
N ASN A 173 -19.94 38.52 10.75
CA ASN A 173 -19.00 37.65 11.45
C ASN A 173 -19.36 37.50 12.93
N LEU A 174 -19.12 36.31 13.48
CA LEU A 174 -19.21 36.01 14.92
C LEU A 174 -17.83 35.61 15.44
N ASP A 175 -17.27 36.43 16.31
CA ASP A 175 -15.98 36.23 16.94
C ASP A 175 -16.14 35.75 18.39
N LEU A 176 -15.49 34.64 18.73
CA LEU A 176 -15.46 34.06 20.07
C LEU A 176 -14.03 34.11 20.63
N LEU A 177 -13.75 35.04 21.53
CA LEU A 177 -12.41 35.30 22.07
C LEU A 177 -12.34 34.92 23.54
N ALA A 178 -11.73 33.79 23.89
CA ALA A 178 -11.69 33.35 25.29
C ALA A 178 -10.43 32.57 25.64
N LYS A 179 -10.16 32.37 26.94
CA LYS A 179 -9.10 31.45 27.38
C LYS A 179 -9.46 30.00 27.09
N GLN A 180 -10.74 29.66 27.19
CA GLN A 180 -11.30 28.34 26.90
C GLN A 180 -12.66 28.48 26.20
N LEU A 181 -12.96 27.56 25.28
CA LEU A 181 -14.24 27.49 24.58
C LEU A 181 -14.86 26.11 24.73
N ASN A 182 -16.05 26.07 25.33
CA ASN A 182 -16.85 24.85 25.47
C ASN A 182 -18.15 25.00 24.66
N VAL A 183 -18.40 24.09 23.72
CA VAL A 183 -19.56 24.12 22.81
C VAL A 183 -20.42 22.88 23.03
N ASN A 184 -21.49 23.06 23.81
CA ASN A 184 -22.43 22.00 24.19
C ASN A 184 -23.75 22.04 23.41
N GLY A 185 -23.93 23.03 22.54
CA GLY A 185 -25.08 23.21 21.66
C GLY A 185 -24.68 23.89 20.36
N PRO A 186 -25.60 24.03 19.40
CA PRO A 186 -25.29 24.54 18.07
C PRO A 186 -24.96 26.05 18.10
N VAL A 187 -23.90 26.44 17.39
CA VAL A 187 -23.58 27.83 17.05
C VAL A 187 -23.80 28.01 15.55
N THR A 188 -24.82 28.79 15.18
CA THR A 188 -25.25 28.92 13.78
C THR A 188 -25.26 30.38 13.33
N ASN A 189 -24.44 30.70 12.34
CA ASN A 189 -24.52 31.94 11.56
C ASN A 189 -25.00 31.62 10.13
N PRO A 190 -26.28 31.81 9.81
CA PRO A 190 -26.83 31.45 8.50
C PRO A 190 -26.41 32.40 7.37
N TYR A 191 -25.57 33.41 7.63
CA TYR A 191 -25.04 34.28 6.59
C TYR A 191 -24.13 33.49 5.63
N THR A 192 -24.64 33.19 4.44
CA THR A 192 -23.95 32.38 3.42
C THR A 192 -23.01 33.25 2.60
N SER A 193 -21.83 33.52 3.14
CA SER A 193 -20.75 34.19 2.42
C SER A 193 -19.42 33.49 2.64
N SER A 194 -18.52 33.54 1.65
CA SER A 194 -17.18 32.97 1.76
C SER A 194 -16.25 33.75 2.70
N THR A 195 -16.58 35.01 3.00
CA THR A 195 -15.82 35.92 3.87
C THR A 195 -16.47 36.10 5.25
N GLY A 196 -17.79 35.96 5.35
CA GLY A 196 -18.52 36.04 6.62
C GLY A 196 -18.60 34.69 7.34
N GLY A 197 -18.42 34.66 8.66
CA GLY A 197 -18.21 33.39 9.36
C GLY A 197 -18.38 33.37 10.87
N ILE A 198 -17.84 32.30 11.44
CA ILE A 198 -17.53 32.16 12.87
C ILE A 198 -16.01 32.05 12.98
N ARG A 199 -15.41 32.85 13.86
CA ARG A 199 -13.99 32.72 14.21
C ARG A 199 -13.84 32.61 15.72
N ALA A 200 -13.17 31.57 16.19
CA ALA A 200 -12.77 31.44 17.58
C ALA A 200 -11.26 31.62 17.74
N ILE A 201 -10.86 32.50 18.66
CA ILE A 201 -9.47 32.69 19.07
C ILE A 201 -9.40 32.29 20.54
N VAL A 202 -8.71 31.18 20.82
CA VAL A 202 -8.79 30.51 22.12
C VAL A 202 -7.41 30.32 22.73
N GLY A 203 -7.24 30.82 23.96
CA GLY A 203 -5.96 30.94 24.64
C GLY A 203 -5.57 32.40 24.86
N ASP A 204 -4.35 32.61 25.35
CA ASP A 204 -3.84 33.96 25.58
C ASP A 204 -3.63 34.67 24.25
N SER A 205 -4.24 35.85 24.12
CA SER A 205 -4.24 36.61 22.87
C SER A 205 -4.53 38.08 23.11
N THR A 206 -4.07 38.92 22.19
CA THR A 206 -4.51 40.30 22.07
C THR A 206 -5.03 40.49 20.65
N ALA A 207 -6.28 40.95 20.52
CA ALA A 207 -6.97 41.12 19.26
C ALA A 207 -7.42 42.57 19.10
N THR A 208 -7.13 43.19 17.96
CA THR A 208 -7.46 44.59 17.68
C THR A 208 -8.46 44.69 16.53
N TYR A 209 -9.54 45.45 16.75
CA TYR A 209 -10.65 45.63 15.81
C TYR A 209 -10.72 47.06 15.30
N ASP A 210 -10.91 47.21 13.99
CA ASP A 210 -11.07 48.51 13.33
C ASP A 210 -12.55 48.90 13.27
N THR A 211 -12.92 49.92 14.04
CA THR A 211 -14.33 50.35 14.12
C THR A 211 -14.75 51.30 13.01
N HIS A 212 -13.88 51.64 12.07
CA HIS A 212 -14.20 52.49 10.93
C HIS A 212 -15.09 51.76 9.91
N PHE A 213 -14.85 50.45 9.71
CA PHE A 213 -15.63 49.64 8.78
C PHE A 213 -17.13 49.63 9.13
N SER A 214 -17.95 49.62 8.09
CA SER A 214 -19.41 49.59 8.24
C SER A 214 -19.85 48.26 8.88
N PRO A 215 -20.88 48.24 9.73
CA PRO A 215 -21.52 47.01 10.19
C PRO A 215 -22.08 46.11 9.08
N GLU A 216 -22.22 46.63 7.87
CA GLU A 216 -22.66 45.89 6.69
C GLU A 216 -21.50 45.44 5.79
N ASP A 217 -20.28 45.86 6.11
CA ASP A 217 -19.10 45.53 5.33
C ASP A 217 -18.71 44.06 5.52
N ASN A 218 -18.71 43.33 4.42
CA ASN A 218 -18.31 41.94 4.30
C ASN A 218 -17.12 41.76 3.32
N GLY A 219 -16.54 42.87 2.85
CA GLY A 219 -15.36 42.89 1.99
C GLY A 219 -14.04 42.99 2.75
N HIS A 220 -14.08 43.42 4.02
CA HIS A 220 -12.89 43.59 4.87
C HIS A 220 -13.03 42.79 6.17
N ASP A 221 -11.90 42.29 6.69
CA ASP A 221 -11.86 41.70 8.02
C ASP A 221 -11.91 42.79 9.09
N TRP A 222 -12.82 42.64 10.04
CA TRP A 222 -12.95 43.58 11.16
C TRP A 222 -11.76 43.51 12.13
N LEU A 223 -11.11 42.33 12.20
CA LEU A 223 -9.92 42.08 12.99
C LEU A 223 -8.68 42.51 12.20
N ILE A 224 -7.99 43.54 12.68
CA ILE A 224 -6.82 44.13 12.01
C ILE A 224 -5.48 43.73 12.63
N GLY A 225 -5.49 43.02 13.77
CA GLY A 225 -4.27 42.53 14.37
C GLY A 225 -4.51 41.51 15.48
N THR A 226 -3.66 40.49 15.52
CA THR A 226 -3.61 39.49 16.59
C THR A 226 -2.16 39.26 17.03
N THR A 227 -1.95 39.21 18.34
CA THR A 227 -0.65 38.82 18.93
C THR A 227 -0.87 37.74 19.98
N THR A 228 0.02 36.76 20.02
CA THR A 228 -0.05 35.63 20.96
C THR A 228 1.18 35.64 21.87
N PRO A 229 1.04 35.63 23.20
CA PRO A 229 2.18 35.64 24.13
C PRO A 229 2.99 34.33 24.16
N GLY A 230 2.44 33.24 23.61
CA GLY A 230 3.09 31.92 23.62
C GLY A 230 3.02 31.20 24.98
N THR A 231 2.04 31.54 25.82
CA THR A 231 1.81 30.88 27.12
C THR A 231 1.67 29.37 26.94
N LYS A 232 2.39 28.58 27.74
CA LYS A 232 2.30 27.12 27.68
C LYS A 232 1.04 26.62 28.38
N SER A 233 0.38 25.64 27.78
CA SER A 233 -0.79 24.96 28.34
C SER A 233 -0.90 23.57 27.73
N ASN A 234 -1.32 22.57 28.52
CA ASN A 234 -1.64 21.23 28.02
C ASN A 234 -3.16 20.96 28.06
N ALA A 235 -3.97 22.01 28.19
CA ALA A 235 -5.42 21.88 28.29
C ALA A 235 -6.05 21.65 26.90
N VAL A 236 -7.25 21.07 26.90
CA VAL A 236 -8.15 21.15 25.75
C VAL A 236 -8.73 22.56 25.73
N ALA A 237 -8.22 23.41 24.84
CA ALA A 237 -8.65 24.80 24.72
C ALA A 237 -10.04 24.90 24.12
N VAL A 238 -10.34 24.06 23.12
CA VAL A 238 -11.66 24.00 22.48
C VAL A 238 -12.24 22.60 22.63
N ASP A 239 -13.41 22.51 23.24
CA ASP A 239 -14.14 21.26 23.44
C ASP A 239 -15.56 21.38 22.85
N ILE A 240 -15.82 20.63 21.78
CA ILE A 240 -17.13 20.57 21.11
C ILE A 240 -17.73 19.19 21.37
N THR A 241 -18.87 19.13 22.04
CA THR A 241 -19.57 17.87 22.28
C THR A 241 -20.36 17.42 21.05
N ALA A 242 -20.88 16.18 21.07
CA ALA A 242 -21.69 15.66 19.96
C ALA A 242 -22.98 16.47 19.69
N ALA A 243 -23.54 17.14 20.71
CA ALA A 243 -24.68 18.04 20.57
C ALA A 243 -24.25 19.45 20.13
N GLY A 244 -22.96 19.76 20.24
CA GLY A 244 -22.36 21.01 19.81
C GLY A 244 -22.08 21.06 18.31
N GLY A 245 -21.78 22.26 17.84
CA GLY A 245 -21.28 22.45 16.48
C GLY A 245 -21.14 23.91 16.11
N LEU A 246 -20.34 24.18 15.09
CA LEU A 246 -20.15 25.49 14.49
C LEU A 246 -20.63 25.40 13.04
N THR A 247 -21.58 26.23 12.65
CA THR A 247 -22.09 26.29 11.27
C THR A 247 -22.16 27.74 10.80
N ALA A 248 -21.40 28.09 9.77
CA ALA A 248 -21.37 29.43 9.20
C ALA A 248 -20.94 29.44 7.74
N GLY A 249 -20.96 30.59 7.05
CA GLY A 249 -20.40 30.73 5.71
C GLY A 249 -18.94 30.27 5.64
N ARG A 250 -18.11 30.73 6.58
CA ARG A 250 -16.73 30.29 6.85
C ARG A 250 -16.55 29.95 8.33
N VAL A 251 -15.69 28.98 8.67
CA VAL A 251 -15.36 28.68 10.08
C VAL A 251 -13.85 28.74 10.30
N GLN A 252 -13.42 29.46 11.33
CA GLN A 252 -12.02 29.55 11.72
C GLN A 252 -11.84 29.27 13.21
N LEU A 253 -10.88 28.42 13.55
CA LEU A 253 -10.53 28.07 14.92
C LEU A 253 -9.03 28.26 15.10
N ILE A 254 -8.62 29.10 16.05
CA ILE A 254 -7.22 29.43 16.30
C ILE A 254 -6.94 29.22 17.78
N VAL A 255 -6.13 28.21 18.11
CA VAL A 255 -5.62 28.01 19.47
C VAL A 255 -4.25 28.67 19.59
N THR A 256 -4.05 29.46 20.64
CA THR A 256 -2.86 30.33 20.77
C THR A 256 -1.88 29.93 21.87
N ASP A 257 -2.36 29.24 22.91
CA ASP A 257 -1.51 28.73 24.00
C ASP A 257 -0.66 27.56 23.52
N GLN A 258 0.65 27.58 23.71
CA GLN A 258 1.57 26.52 23.25
C GLN A 258 1.26 25.17 23.92
N GLY A 259 0.90 24.15 23.12
CA GLY A 259 0.55 22.80 23.57
C GLY A 259 -0.94 22.55 23.81
N ALA A 260 -1.78 23.59 23.78
CA ALA A 260 -3.21 23.43 23.99
C ALA A 260 -3.90 22.86 22.74
N GLY A 261 -4.84 21.93 22.95
CA GLY A 261 -5.45 21.15 21.88
C GLY A 261 -6.92 21.48 21.58
N VAL A 262 -7.47 20.80 20.58
CA VAL A 262 -8.88 20.84 20.17
C VAL A 262 -9.47 19.44 20.25
N ARG A 263 -10.65 19.31 20.84
CA ARG A 263 -11.46 18.10 20.80
C ARG A 263 -12.82 18.42 20.18
N SER A 264 -13.22 17.66 19.17
CA SER A 264 -14.53 17.83 18.53
C SER A 264 -15.25 16.50 18.31
N LEU A 265 -16.43 16.38 18.89
CA LEU A 265 -17.39 15.32 18.61
C LEU A 265 -18.57 15.83 17.76
N GLY A 266 -18.63 17.16 17.54
CA GLY A 266 -19.72 17.84 16.85
C GLY A 266 -19.42 18.15 15.39
N LYS A 267 -20.31 18.95 14.79
CA LYS A 267 -20.20 19.41 13.40
C LYS A 267 -19.46 20.74 13.31
N ILE A 268 -18.44 20.85 12.46
CA ILE A 268 -17.79 22.09 12.06
C ILE A 268 -18.03 22.24 10.56
N TYR A 269 -18.95 23.13 10.17
CA TYR A 269 -19.43 23.22 8.80
C TYR A 269 -19.34 24.65 8.26
N ALA A 270 -18.55 24.83 7.19
CA ALA A 270 -18.50 26.05 6.40
C ALA A 270 -19.39 25.91 5.16
N SER A 271 -20.51 26.64 5.09
CA SER A 271 -21.57 26.50 4.10
C SER A 271 -21.36 27.26 2.78
N ALA A 272 -20.34 28.10 2.69
CA ALA A 272 -19.95 28.83 1.47
C ALA A 272 -18.44 28.96 1.29
N GLY A 273 -17.68 28.62 2.33
CA GLY A 273 -16.27 28.93 2.47
C GLY A 273 -15.45 27.80 3.03
N ASP A 274 -14.36 28.19 3.67
CA ASP A 274 -13.36 27.27 4.16
C ASP A 274 -13.58 26.94 5.63
N VAL A 275 -13.11 25.77 6.05
CA VAL A 275 -12.81 25.53 7.47
C VAL A 275 -11.31 25.65 7.67
N VAL A 276 -10.89 26.54 8.57
CA VAL A 276 -9.47 26.71 8.95
C VAL A 276 -9.30 26.44 10.43
N LEU A 277 -8.54 25.40 10.79
CA LEU A 277 -8.24 25.04 12.17
C LEU A 277 -6.73 25.11 12.39
N THR A 278 -6.28 26.07 13.18
CA THR A 278 -4.89 26.19 13.62
C THR A 278 -4.82 25.86 15.10
N SER A 279 -4.05 24.84 15.45
CA SER A 279 -3.79 24.43 16.83
C SER A 279 -2.30 24.41 17.12
N THR A 280 -1.92 24.60 18.37
CA THR A 280 -0.54 24.50 18.88
C THR A 280 -0.30 23.18 19.62
N GLY A 281 -1.35 22.40 19.86
CA GLY A 281 -1.34 21.05 20.42
C GLY A 281 -2.24 20.11 19.62
N ASP A 282 -2.56 18.95 20.20
CA ASP A 282 -3.27 17.88 19.49
C ASP A 282 -4.69 18.27 19.05
N VAL A 283 -5.15 17.71 17.94
CA VAL A 283 -6.52 17.86 17.43
C VAL A 283 -7.15 16.47 17.32
N THR A 284 -8.24 16.27 18.04
CA THR A 284 -8.95 14.99 18.08
C THR A 284 -10.38 15.18 17.61
N VAL A 285 -10.78 14.40 16.60
CA VAL A 285 -12.16 14.35 16.10
C VAL A 285 -12.67 12.92 16.25
N VAL A 286 -13.72 12.74 17.04
CA VAL A 286 -14.33 11.42 17.33
C VAL A 286 -15.80 11.48 16.97
N ASP A 287 -16.24 10.67 16.01
CA ASP A 287 -17.62 10.65 15.48
C ASP A 287 -18.13 12.01 14.95
N GLY A 288 -17.23 13.00 14.85
CA GLY A 288 -17.51 14.36 14.44
C GLY A 288 -17.36 14.55 12.93
N SER A 289 -17.81 15.69 12.44
CA SER A 289 -17.67 16.05 11.02
C SER A 289 -17.11 17.45 10.86
N ILE A 290 -16.08 17.58 10.03
CA ILE A 290 -15.52 18.85 9.56
C ILE A 290 -15.75 18.90 8.05
N LYS A 291 -16.54 19.87 7.60
CA LYS A 291 -16.90 20.04 6.20
C LYS A 291 -16.73 21.48 5.73
N GLY A 292 -16.08 21.68 4.59
CA GLY A 292 -16.02 22.97 3.89
C GLY A 292 -16.59 22.89 2.48
N GLU A 293 -17.42 23.85 2.08
CA GLU A 293 -17.90 23.96 0.69
C GLU A 293 -16.83 24.50 -0.28
N ARG A 294 -15.68 24.97 0.24
CA ARG A 294 -14.45 25.22 -0.52
C ARG A 294 -13.34 24.31 -0.01
N ASP A 295 -12.46 24.82 0.85
CA ASP A 295 -11.31 24.07 1.38
C ASP A 295 -11.45 23.74 2.87
N VAL A 296 -10.76 22.69 3.31
CA VAL A 296 -10.50 22.44 4.74
C VAL A 296 -8.99 22.43 4.97
N SER A 297 -8.54 23.26 5.91
CA SER A 297 -7.13 23.35 6.30
C SER A 297 -6.98 23.17 7.80
N ILE A 298 -6.19 22.17 8.20
CA ILE A 298 -5.84 21.90 9.60
C ILE A 298 -4.32 21.97 9.75
N THR A 299 -3.83 22.79 10.69
CA THR A 299 -2.40 22.94 10.96
C THR A 299 -2.14 22.82 12.45
N THR A 300 -1.26 21.90 12.83
CA THR A 300 -0.79 21.75 14.21
C THR A 300 0.63 21.16 14.26
N PRO A 301 1.47 21.54 15.23
CA PRO A 301 2.70 20.81 15.51
C PRO A 301 2.45 19.49 16.29
N GLY A 302 1.26 19.33 16.89
CA GLY A 302 0.82 18.13 17.61
C GLY A 302 0.21 17.07 16.68
N ALA A 303 -0.35 16.01 17.26
CA ALA A 303 -1.00 14.95 16.49
C ALA A 303 -2.43 15.32 16.07
N ILE A 304 -2.87 14.79 14.93
CA ILE A 304 -4.27 14.75 14.52
C ILE A 304 -4.76 13.31 14.59
N THR A 305 -5.86 13.10 15.30
CA THR A 305 -6.53 11.80 15.39
C THR A 305 -7.97 11.92 14.91
N LEU A 306 -8.32 11.13 13.90
CA LEU A 306 -9.65 10.98 13.34
C LEU A 306 -10.14 9.57 13.65
N GLN A 307 -11.21 9.47 14.44
CA GLN A 307 -11.82 8.20 14.84
C GLN A 307 -13.32 8.24 14.53
N GLY A 308 -13.81 7.37 13.64
CA GLY A 308 -15.18 7.46 13.11
C GLY A 308 -15.51 8.80 12.42
N ALA A 309 -14.50 9.64 12.17
CA ALA A 309 -14.69 11.05 11.86
C ALA A 309 -14.75 11.34 10.35
N GLN A 310 -15.47 12.40 9.99
CA GLN A 310 -15.64 12.83 8.60
C GLN A 310 -14.92 14.16 8.36
N LEU A 311 -13.86 14.16 7.58
CA LEU A 311 -13.17 15.37 7.11
C LEU A 311 -13.40 15.50 5.60
N SER A 312 -14.09 16.55 5.15
CA SER A 312 -14.47 16.68 3.73
C SER A 312 -14.42 18.11 3.21
N ALA A 313 -13.98 18.26 1.97
CA ALA A 313 -13.96 19.54 1.26
C ALA A 313 -14.47 19.38 -0.18
N THR A 314 -15.13 20.39 -0.73
CA THR A 314 -15.48 20.37 -2.16
C THR A 314 -14.22 20.51 -3.04
N ASN A 315 -13.25 21.32 -2.61
CA ASN A 315 -12.00 21.54 -3.34
C ASN A 315 -10.85 20.75 -2.71
N ASN A 316 -10.19 21.28 -1.68
CA ASN A 316 -8.99 20.65 -1.12
C ASN A 316 -9.12 20.41 0.38
N THR A 317 -8.59 19.27 0.83
CA THR A 317 -8.37 18.99 2.25
C THR A 317 -6.87 18.97 2.50
N THR A 318 -6.37 19.93 3.27
CA THR A 318 -4.95 20.05 3.64
C THR A 318 -4.77 19.86 5.13
N VAL A 319 -3.87 18.96 5.52
CA VAL A 319 -3.56 18.67 6.91
C VAL A 319 -2.05 18.72 7.10
N GLN A 320 -1.58 19.54 8.04
CA GLN A 320 -0.19 19.59 8.47
C GLN A 320 -0.11 19.29 9.96
N ALA A 321 0.57 18.21 10.35
CA ALA A 321 0.59 17.70 11.72
C ALA A 321 1.97 17.20 12.18
N GLY A 322 2.12 17.03 13.50
CA GLY A 322 3.09 16.12 14.12
C GLY A 322 2.91 14.71 13.59
N ASN A 323 1.75 14.10 13.87
CA ASN A 323 1.34 12.79 13.36
C ASN A 323 -0.08 12.88 12.81
N VAL A 324 -0.42 12.06 11.82
CA VAL A 324 -1.79 11.94 11.30
C VAL A 324 -2.25 10.50 11.47
N ALA A 325 -3.31 10.28 12.25
CA ALA A 325 -3.89 8.97 12.49
C ALA A 325 -5.38 8.97 12.14
N LEU A 326 -5.76 8.05 11.27
CA LEU A 326 -7.15 7.72 10.95
C LEU A 326 -7.40 6.29 11.43
N SER A 327 -8.47 6.10 12.20
CA SER A 327 -8.92 4.79 12.64
C SER A 327 -10.42 4.65 12.47
N ASP A 328 -10.85 3.43 12.18
CA ASP A 328 -12.24 3.04 12.35
C ASP A 328 -12.59 2.85 13.84
N ASP A 329 -13.87 2.80 14.13
CA ASP A 329 -14.41 2.49 15.45
C ASP A 329 -15.79 1.82 15.34
N ALA A 330 -16.57 1.85 16.42
CA ALA A 330 -17.92 1.29 16.45
C ALA A 330 -18.94 2.07 15.59
N SER A 331 -18.69 3.34 15.27
CA SER A 331 -19.56 4.16 14.41
C SER A 331 -19.23 3.98 12.93
N GLY A 332 -18.00 3.61 12.60
CA GLY A 332 -17.60 3.18 11.27
C GLY A 332 -16.19 3.65 10.90
N ARG A 333 -15.98 3.86 9.60
CA ARG A 333 -14.70 4.31 9.05
C ARG A 333 -14.53 5.81 9.25
N SER A 334 -13.30 6.25 9.49
CA SER A 334 -12.96 7.66 9.25
C SER A 334 -12.83 7.92 7.76
N PHE A 335 -13.25 9.10 7.30
CA PHE A 335 -13.11 9.55 5.93
C PHE A 335 -12.36 10.87 5.87
N VAL A 336 -11.39 10.95 4.96
CA VAL A 336 -10.75 12.20 4.56
C VAL A 336 -10.93 12.35 3.05
N ASN A 337 -11.83 13.24 2.66
CA ASN A 337 -12.28 13.38 1.28
C ASN A 337 -12.05 14.80 0.75
N ALA A 338 -11.75 14.94 -0.55
CA ALA A 338 -11.74 16.22 -1.24
C ALA A 338 -12.08 16.07 -2.71
N GLY A 339 -12.73 17.04 -3.35
CA GLY A 339 -13.02 16.95 -4.79
C GLY A 339 -11.80 17.11 -5.71
N ASN A 340 -10.77 17.88 -5.29
CA ASN A 340 -9.56 18.14 -6.08
C ASN A 340 -8.30 17.51 -5.51
N THR A 341 -7.99 17.74 -4.23
CA THR A 341 -6.75 17.23 -3.62
C THR A 341 -6.90 16.95 -2.13
N VAL A 342 -6.44 15.78 -1.70
CA VAL A 342 -6.17 15.51 -0.29
C VAL A 342 -4.65 15.54 -0.08
N ASN A 343 -4.18 16.49 0.73
CA ASN A 343 -2.77 16.63 1.07
C ASN A 343 -2.56 16.48 2.58
N LEU A 344 -1.96 15.37 3.00
CA LEU A 344 -1.62 15.10 4.40
C LEU A 344 -0.10 15.15 4.55
N THR A 345 0.40 16.14 5.28
CA THR A 345 1.82 16.32 5.61
C THR A 345 2.05 16.09 7.10
N SER A 346 2.96 15.19 7.45
CA SER A 346 3.32 14.84 8.83
C SER A 346 4.83 14.96 9.05
N SER A 347 5.21 15.60 10.16
CA SER A 347 6.61 15.59 10.64
C SER A 347 7.01 14.30 11.37
N GLY A 348 6.05 13.40 11.59
CA GLY A 348 6.17 12.05 12.09
C GLY A 348 5.54 11.06 11.10
N ALA A 349 4.63 10.21 11.56
CA ALA A 349 4.00 9.17 10.75
C ALA A 349 2.57 9.52 10.30
N ILE A 350 2.16 8.95 9.15
CA ILE A 350 0.77 8.92 8.69
C ILE A 350 0.26 7.47 8.79
N THR A 351 -0.82 7.25 9.54
CA THR A 351 -1.42 5.93 9.72
C THR A 351 -2.90 5.96 9.34
N ASN A 352 -3.27 5.15 8.35
CA ASN A 352 -4.65 4.87 7.94
C ASN A 352 -5.02 3.44 8.33
N THR A 353 -5.81 3.28 9.39
CA THR A 353 -6.25 1.98 9.91
C THR A 353 -7.74 1.79 9.66
N GLY A 354 -8.12 0.85 8.80
CA GLY A 354 -9.52 0.55 8.45
C GLY A 354 -10.33 1.73 7.90
N SER A 355 -9.67 2.81 7.46
CA SER A 355 -10.30 4.09 7.09
C SER A 355 -10.03 4.47 5.63
N GLN A 356 -10.67 5.54 5.15
CA GLN A 356 -10.62 5.94 3.74
C GLN A 356 -10.05 7.34 3.56
N ILE A 357 -9.09 7.46 2.65
CA ILE A 357 -8.54 8.72 2.15
C ILE A 357 -8.84 8.76 0.66
N GLN A 358 -9.63 9.74 0.21
CA GLN A 358 -10.05 9.81 -1.19
C GLN A 358 -9.98 11.23 -1.72
N ALA A 359 -9.43 11.38 -2.92
CA ALA A 359 -9.57 12.60 -3.69
C ALA A 359 -10.25 12.32 -5.02
N GLY A 360 -11.05 13.28 -5.46
CA GLY A 360 -11.86 13.20 -6.66
C GLY A 360 -13.35 13.08 -6.34
N THR A 361 -14.15 13.26 -7.38
CA THR A 361 -15.60 13.11 -7.32
C THR A 361 -16.07 12.17 -8.41
N ALA A 362 -16.88 11.19 -8.04
CA ALA A 362 -17.64 10.40 -8.99
C ALA A 362 -18.97 11.11 -9.29
N GLY A 363 -19.13 11.57 -10.52
CA GLY A 363 -20.39 12.03 -11.08
C GLY A 363 -21.45 10.93 -11.13
N THR A 364 -22.71 11.32 -11.19
CA THR A 364 -23.85 10.39 -11.21
C THR A 364 -23.95 9.55 -12.48
N ASP A 365 -23.22 9.94 -13.54
CA ASP A 365 -23.07 9.22 -14.80
C ASP A 365 -21.85 8.26 -14.80
N GLY A 366 -21.16 8.14 -13.67
CA GLY A 366 -19.95 7.34 -13.52
C GLY A 366 -18.68 8.04 -14.03
N THR A 367 -18.77 9.29 -14.50
CA THR A 367 -17.57 10.08 -14.80
C THR A 367 -16.86 10.44 -13.52
N VAL A 368 -15.54 10.32 -13.49
CA VAL A 368 -14.73 10.71 -12.34
C VAL A 368 -14.00 12.01 -12.68
N SER A 369 -14.01 12.97 -11.76
CA SER A 369 -13.35 14.28 -11.92
C SER A 369 -12.41 14.56 -10.75
N GLY A 370 -11.21 15.05 -11.10
CA GLY A 370 -10.21 15.55 -10.16
C GLY A 370 -9.61 14.50 -9.22
N GLY A 371 -8.74 14.94 -8.33
CA GLY A 371 -8.34 14.17 -7.16
C GLY A 371 -6.91 13.65 -7.16
N ASP A 372 -5.93 14.47 -6.76
CA ASP A 372 -4.64 13.94 -6.31
C ASP A 372 -4.70 13.61 -4.82
N VAL A 373 -4.12 12.47 -4.43
CA VAL A 373 -3.91 12.13 -3.03
C VAL A 373 -2.41 12.18 -2.74
N VAL A 374 -1.99 13.05 -1.83
CA VAL A 374 -0.59 13.24 -1.44
C VAL A 374 -0.45 12.99 0.06
N LEU A 375 0.30 11.95 0.42
CA LEU A 375 0.67 11.64 1.80
C LEU A 375 2.18 11.81 1.92
N LYS A 376 2.61 12.78 2.70
CA LYS A 376 4.02 13.06 2.98
C LYS A 376 4.32 12.93 4.45
N ALA A 377 5.14 11.96 4.84
CA ALA A 377 5.53 11.71 6.22
C ALA A 377 7.05 11.78 6.37
N SER A 378 7.56 12.37 7.46
CA SER A 378 8.99 12.28 7.78
C SER A 378 9.36 10.92 8.40
N GLY A 379 8.37 10.19 8.93
CA GLY A 379 8.45 8.80 9.35
C GLY A 379 7.69 7.88 8.40
N ASP A 380 7.01 6.87 8.95
CA ASP A 380 6.32 5.85 8.17
C ASP A 380 4.97 6.30 7.60
N ILE A 381 4.59 5.71 6.47
CA ILE A 381 3.21 5.73 5.96
C ILE A 381 2.65 4.31 6.04
N THR A 382 1.61 4.11 6.86
CA THR A 382 0.96 2.81 7.04
C THR A 382 -0.49 2.87 6.57
N ASN A 383 -0.86 2.05 5.59
CA ASN A 383 -2.22 1.79 5.16
C ASN A 383 -2.57 0.34 5.50
N ARG A 384 -3.42 0.12 6.50
CA ARG A 384 -3.67 -1.22 7.04
C ARG A 384 -5.13 -1.45 7.38
N SER A 385 -5.69 -2.53 6.84
CA SER A 385 -7.06 -2.93 7.15
C SER A 385 -7.20 -3.45 8.58
N THR A 386 -8.39 -3.34 9.13
CA THR A 386 -8.82 -4.03 10.35
C THR A 386 -9.61 -5.28 10.00
N ALA A 387 -10.03 -6.04 11.00
CA ALA A 387 -10.95 -7.16 10.80
C ALA A 387 -12.31 -6.71 10.24
N SER A 388 -12.70 -5.45 10.46
CA SER A 388 -14.02 -4.92 10.12
C SER A 388 -14.01 -4.09 8.85
N ASN A 389 -12.90 -3.40 8.55
CA ASN A 389 -12.85 -2.44 7.45
C ASN A 389 -11.54 -2.52 6.66
N ILE A 390 -11.69 -2.38 5.34
CA ILE A 390 -10.56 -2.23 4.42
C ILE A 390 -10.05 -0.80 4.51
N ALA A 391 -8.74 -0.63 4.69
CA ALA A 391 -8.10 0.67 4.56
C ALA A 391 -7.86 1.01 3.08
N VAL A 392 -8.24 2.23 2.69
CA VAL A 392 -8.33 2.65 1.28
C VAL A 392 -7.67 4.01 1.10
N VAL A 393 -6.78 4.12 0.11
CA VAL A 393 -6.22 5.38 -0.40
C VAL A 393 -6.52 5.44 -1.90
N VAL A 394 -7.34 6.40 -2.34
CA VAL A 394 -7.84 6.44 -3.73
C VAL A 394 -7.78 7.85 -4.32
N ALA A 395 -7.20 7.95 -5.52
CA ALA A 395 -7.29 9.10 -6.41
C ALA A 395 -8.17 8.73 -7.62
N ASP A 396 -9.41 9.25 -7.68
CA ASP A 396 -10.41 8.80 -8.66
C ASP A 396 -10.06 9.16 -10.11
N SER A 397 -9.45 10.32 -10.36
CA SER A 397 -8.96 10.74 -11.69
C SER A 397 -7.52 11.28 -11.71
N GLY A 398 -6.87 11.34 -10.54
CA GLY A 398 -5.50 11.87 -10.39
C GLY A 398 -4.47 10.81 -10.04
N ASN A 399 -3.42 11.24 -9.36
CA ASN A 399 -2.30 10.43 -8.89
C ASN A 399 -2.40 10.19 -7.37
N THR A 400 -1.84 9.07 -6.92
CA THR A 400 -1.51 8.87 -5.50
C THR A 400 -0.01 9.03 -5.33
N THR A 401 0.43 9.88 -4.41
CA THR A 401 1.83 10.01 -4.00
C THR A 401 1.97 9.67 -2.53
N LEU A 402 2.76 8.63 -2.22
CA LEU A 402 3.18 8.27 -0.87
C LEU A 402 4.69 8.57 -0.75
N ASP A 403 5.05 9.59 0.04
CA ASP A 403 6.43 10.04 0.27
C ASP A 403 6.77 9.89 1.76
N ALA A 404 7.51 8.83 2.11
CA ALA A 404 7.86 8.49 3.49
C ALA A 404 9.37 8.65 3.75
N GLY A 405 9.71 9.42 4.79
CA GLY A 405 11.06 9.44 5.36
C GLY A 405 11.41 8.18 6.17
N GLY A 406 10.43 7.32 6.42
CA GLY A 406 10.59 5.94 6.91
C GLY A 406 10.14 4.92 5.86
N SER A 407 9.41 3.89 6.31
CA SER A 407 8.89 2.81 5.47
C SER A 407 7.46 3.08 4.97
N ILE A 408 7.08 2.45 3.85
CA ILE A 408 5.69 2.40 3.38
C ILE A 408 5.15 0.98 3.58
N VAL A 409 4.01 0.86 4.25
CA VAL A 409 3.34 -0.43 4.50
C VAL A 409 1.91 -0.38 3.98
N ASN A 410 1.57 -1.30 3.07
CA ASN A 410 0.21 -1.54 2.60
C ASN A 410 -0.21 -2.98 2.94
N SER A 411 -0.97 -3.17 4.03
CA SER A 411 -1.30 -4.48 4.58
C SER A 411 -2.80 -4.76 4.54
N ASN A 412 -3.18 -5.76 3.74
CA ASN A 412 -4.55 -6.16 3.42
C ASN A 412 -5.42 -4.99 2.93
N ALA A 413 -4.77 -3.97 2.36
CA ALA A 413 -5.33 -2.66 2.10
C ALA A 413 -5.18 -2.28 0.62
N ARG A 414 -5.90 -1.23 0.20
CA ARG A 414 -5.94 -0.78 -1.18
C ARG A 414 -5.30 0.60 -1.33
N VAL A 415 -4.41 0.71 -2.31
CA VAL A 415 -3.99 1.97 -2.92
C VAL A 415 -4.41 1.94 -4.39
N GLN A 416 -5.00 3.03 -4.89
CA GLN A 416 -5.41 3.10 -6.28
C GLN A 416 -5.36 4.53 -6.81
N ALA A 417 -4.81 4.69 -8.01
CA ALA A 417 -4.94 5.91 -8.81
C ALA A 417 -5.50 5.60 -10.20
N ASN A 418 -6.21 6.55 -10.78
CA ASN A 418 -6.55 6.48 -12.21
C ASN A 418 -5.34 6.75 -13.11
N ARG A 419 -4.42 7.60 -12.64
CA ARG A 419 -3.16 7.88 -13.32
C ARG A 419 -2.05 7.10 -12.65
N THR A 420 -1.17 7.77 -11.90
CA THR A 420 0.06 7.17 -11.36
C THR A 420 -0.06 6.88 -9.87
N ASP A 421 0.39 5.71 -9.43
CA ASP A 421 0.71 5.45 -8.01
C ASP A 421 2.24 5.54 -7.83
N ALA A 422 2.69 6.60 -7.14
CA ALA A 422 4.10 6.86 -6.86
C ALA A 422 4.41 6.65 -5.37
N LEU A 423 5.27 5.67 -5.06
CA LEU A 423 5.70 5.33 -3.71
C LEU A 423 7.20 5.61 -3.57
N THR A 424 7.55 6.56 -2.73
CA THR A 424 8.95 6.86 -2.37
C THR A 424 9.13 6.65 -0.87
N ALA A 425 10.01 5.74 -0.48
CA ALA A 425 10.34 5.47 0.92
C ALA A 425 11.85 5.59 1.14
N ALA A 426 12.28 6.11 2.29
CA ALA A 426 13.68 6.04 2.70
C ALA A 426 14.02 4.71 3.43
N GLY A 427 13.01 4.06 4.01
CA GLY A 427 13.05 2.69 4.52
C GLY A 427 12.46 1.69 3.52
N ASP A 428 11.92 0.58 4.01
CA ASP A 428 11.39 -0.51 3.17
C ASP A 428 9.99 -0.18 2.60
N VAL A 429 9.62 -0.89 1.54
CA VAL A 429 8.23 -0.91 1.02
C VAL A 429 7.69 -2.33 1.16
N SER A 430 6.62 -2.49 1.94
CA SER A 430 5.97 -3.78 2.18
C SER A 430 4.51 -3.77 1.74
N ILE A 431 4.15 -4.70 0.87
CA ILE A 431 2.79 -4.85 0.34
C ILE A 431 2.36 -6.29 0.60
N ALA A 432 1.42 -6.49 1.52
CA ALA A 432 1.02 -7.82 1.98
C ALA A 432 -0.50 -7.99 1.90
N GLY A 433 -0.99 -9.03 1.21
CA GLY A 433 -2.42 -9.38 1.06
C GLY A 433 -3.32 -8.34 0.36
N GLY A 434 -2.80 -7.15 0.07
CA GLY A 434 -3.54 -6.00 -0.49
C GLY A 434 -3.29 -5.79 -1.98
N SER A 435 -3.68 -4.60 -2.47
CA SER A 435 -3.43 -4.22 -3.86
C SER A 435 -2.96 -2.77 -4.01
N ILE A 436 -2.07 -2.54 -4.98
CA ILE A 436 -1.76 -1.22 -5.54
C ILE A 436 -2.11 -1.26 -7.03
N LYS A 437 -3.00 -0.39 -7.48
CA LYS A 437 -3.49 -0.40 -8.86
C LYS A 437 -3.55 1.00 -9.46
N ALA A 438 -2.75 1.23 -10.48
CA ALA A 438 -2.70 2.47 -11.23
C ALA A 438 -3.32 2.27 -12.62
N GLY A 439 -4.15 3.22 -13.07
CA GLY A 439 -4.67 3.19 -14.45
C GLY A 439 -3.64 3.59 -15.51
N ALA A 440 -2.57 4.29 -15.12
CA ALA A 440 -1.37 4.51 -15.92
C ALA A 440 -0.18 3.78 -15.27
N ASP A 441 0.70 4.49 -14.57
CA ASP A 441 1.99 3.94 -14.13
C ASP A 441 2.05 3.63 -12.63
N ILE A 442 2.85 2.63 -12.25
CA ILE A 442 3.31 2.43 -10.88
C ILE A 442 4.80 2.77 -10.83
N SER A 443 5.20 3.58 -9.85
CA SER A 443 6.61 3.87 -9.58
C SER A 443 6.92 3.64 -8.11
N ILE A 444 7.81 2.69 -7.81
CA ILE A 444 8.28 2.41 -6.45
C ILE A 444 9.77 2.70 -6.38
N LYS A 445 10.16 3.60 -5.49
CA LYS A 445 11.56 3.95 -5.22
C LYS A 445 11.89 3.85 -3.75
N THR A 446 12.83 3.00 -3.42
CA THR A 446 13.33 2.82 -2.05
C THR A 446 14.81 2.43 -2.06
N PRO A 447 15.65 2.93 -1.15
CA PRO A 447 16.98 2.38 -0.91
C PRO A 447 16.93 1.12 -0.01
N GLY A 448 15.78 0.79 0.57
CA GLY A 448 15.49 -0.44 1.31
C GLY A 448 14.92 -1.55 0.42
N ALA A 449 14.39 -2.59 1.04
CA ALA A 449 13.80 -3.73 0.34
C ALA A 449 12.35 -3.45 -0.09
N LEU A 450 11.96 -4.01 -1.23
CA LEU A 450 10.56 -4.17 -1.65
C LEU A 450 10.13 -5.62 -1.42
N SER A 451 9.07 -5.80 -0.64
CA SER A 451 8.43 -7.10 -0.41
C SER A 451 6.97 -7.07 -0.88
N ILE A 452 6.62 -8.02 -1.75
CA ILE A 452 5.24 -8.25 -2.22
C ILE A 452 4.84 -9.65 -1.80
N GLN A 453 3.91 -9.74 -0.86
CA GLN A 453 3.50 -11.00 -0.23
C GLN A 453 1.99 -11.24 -0.41
N GLY A 454 1.63 -12.26 -1.18
CA GLY A 454 0.23 -12.54 -1.57
C GLY A 454 -0.57 -11.32 -2.04
N ALA A 455 0.10 -10.35 -2.67
CA ALA A 455 -0.44 -9.03 -3.01
C ALA A 455 -0.39 -8.77 -4.51
N GLN A 456 -1.19 -7.81 -4.97
CA GLN A 456 -1.36 -7.50 -6.40
C GLN A 456 -0.90 -6.08 -6.72
N LEU A 457 0.13 -5.93 -7.54
CA LEU A 457 0.56 -4.65 -8.11
C LEU A 457 0.24 -4.66 -9.61
N GLY A 458 -0.61 -3.73 -10.06
CA GLY A 458 -1.05 -3.68 -11.45
C GLY A 458 -1.06 -2.26 -12.02
N ALA A 459 -0.28 -2.03 -13.07
CA ALA A 459 -0.25 -0.76 -13.81
C ALA A 459 -0.98 -0.89 -15.17
N GLY A 460 -1.79 0.09 -15.53
CA GLY A 460 -2.44 0.18 -16.83
C GLY A 460 -1.51 0.61 -17.98
N HIS A 461 -0.27 1.01 -17.67
CA HIS A 461 0.80 1.28 -18.61
C HIS A 461 2.13 0.69 -18.12
N ASP A 462 2.98 1.39 -17.36
CA ASP A 462 4.29 0.88 -16.91
C ASP A 462 4.36 0.63 -15.40
N ALA A 463 5.10 -0.39 -14.98
CA ALA A 463 5.49 -0.59 -13.58
C ALA A 463 7.01 -0.50 -13.44
N THR A 464 7.50 0.53 -12.75
CA THR A 464 8.93 0.76 -12.49
C THR A 464 9.25 0.59 -11.02
N VAL A 465 10.24 -0.24 -10.71
CA VAL A 465 10.71 -0.51 -9.35
C VAL A 465 12.21 -0.25 -9.23
N GLN A 466 12.60 0.50 -8.20
CA GLN A 466 13.98 0.69 -7.76
C GLN A 466 14.09 0.37 -6.27
N ALA A 467 14.80 -0.69 -5.92
CA ALA A 467 14.94 -1.15 -4.53
C ALA A 467 16.36 -1.70 -4.24
N ALA A 468 16.70 -1.89 -2.96
CA ALA A 468 17.90 -2.66 -2.60
C ALA A 468 17.73 -4.16 -2.84
N ASN A 469 16.56 -4.71 -2.55
CA ASN A 469 16.19 -6.09 -2.86
C ASN A 469 14.73 -6.12 -3.25
N VAL A 470 14.34 -7.04 -4.14
CA VAL A 470 12.95 -7.21 -4.54
C VAL A 470 12.55 -8.67 -4.34
N VAL A 471 11.52 -8.90 -3.53
CA VAL A 471 11.02 -10.25 -3.24
C VAL A 471 9.52 -10.31 -3.48
N LEU A 472 9.10 -11.25 -4.30
CA LEU A 472 7.71 -11.62 -4.53
C LEU A 472 7.51 -13.05 -4.05
N PHE A 473 6.56 -13.24 -3.16
CA PHE A 473 6.21 -14.57 -2.66
C PHE A 473 4.73 -14.68 -2.34
N GLU A 474 4.22 -15.90 -2.39
CA GLU A 474 2.85 -16.21 -2.01
C GLU A 474 2.61 -16.13 -0.50
N ASP A 475 1.34 -16.04 -0.12
CA ASP A 475 0.87 -16.21 1.26
C ASP A 475 -0.51 -16.89 1.24
N VAL A 476 -1.17 -16.99 2.40
CA VAL A 476 -2.54 -17.50 2.55
C VAL A 476 -3.57 -16.79 1.66
N SER A 477 -3.30 -15.56 1.20
CA SER A 477 -4.15 -14.83 0.25
C SER A 477 -3.95 -15.26 -1.22
N GLY A 478 -2.93 -16.05 -1.53
CA GLY A 478 -2.60 -16.51 -2.88
C GLY A 478 -1.23 -16.04 -3.39
N PRO A 479 -0.95 -16.21 -4.70
CA PRO A 479 0.30 -15.77 -5.31
C PRO A 479 0.40 -14.25 -5.39
N SER A 480 1.62 -13.72 -5.32
CA SER A 480 1.85 -12.31 -5.62
C SER A 480 1.85 -12.05 -7.12
N THR A 481 1.41 -10.86 -7.53
CA THR A 481 1.53 -10.40 -8.91
C THR A 481 2.16 -9.02 -8.98
N LEU A 482 3.07 -8.85 -9.93
CA LEU A 482 3.57 -7.56 -10.41
C LEU A 482 3.31 -7.51 -11.92
N SER A 483 2.34 -6.70 -12.33
CA SER A 483 1.96 -6.61 -13.73
C SER A 483 1.82 -5.19 -14.24
N ALA A 484 2.08 -5.03 -15.54
CA ALA A 484 1.88 -3.79 -16.27
C ALA A 484 1.36 -4.08 -17.69
N ALA A 485 0.48 -3.21 -18.20
CA ALA A 485 -0.05 -3.39 -19.55
C ALA A 485 1.01 -3.19 -20.64
N ASN A 486 2.01 -2.34 -20.42
CA ASN A 486 3.13 -2.07 -21.31
C ASN A 486 4.42 -2.72 -20.78
N THR A 487 5.19 -2.06 -19.92
CA THR A 487 6.51 -2.56 -19.46
C THR A 487 6.56 -2.79 -17.96
N VAL A 488 7.18 -3.89 -17.53
CA VAL A 488 7.61 -4.08 -16.13
C VAL A 488 9.13 -3.94 -16.06
N SER A 489 9.62 -2.91 -15.37
CA SER A 489 11.05 -2.68 -15.16
C SER A 489 11.40 -2.72 -13.68
N VAL A 490 12.21 -3.70 -13.28
CA VAL A 490 12.67 -3.88 -11.90
C VAL A 490 14.18 -3.74 -11.85
N THR A 491 14.66 -2.73 -11.12
CA THR A 491 16.08 -2.53 -10.84
C THR A 491 16.33 -2.73 -9.35
N SER A 492 17.18 -3.70 -9.03
CA SER A 492 17.57 -4.06 -7.66
C SER A 492 19.09 -3.92 -7.50
N ASN A 493 19.55 -3.23 -6.46
CA ASN A 493 20.99 -3.19 -6.14
C ASN A 493 21.53 -4.55 -5.64
N GLY A 494 20.64 -5.38 -5.09
CA GLY A 494 20.90 -6.74 -4.61
C GLY A 494 20.15 -7.75 -5.47
N ALA A 495 19.43 -8.67 -4.82
CA ALA A 495 18.75 -9.76 -5.51
C ALA A 495 17.32 -9.39 -5.97
N ILE A 496 16.82 -10.13 -6.96
CA ILE A 496 15.40 -10.20 -7.33
C ILE A 496 14.96 -11.66 -7.15
N ALA A 497 13.97 -11.90 -6.31
CA ALA A 497 13.44 -13.24 -6.06
C ALA A 497 11.93 -13.29 -6.32
N ASN A 498 11.51 -14.24 -7.16
CA ASN A 498 10.12 -14.54 -7.46
C ASN A 498 9.83 -15.99 -7.06
N SER A 499 8.99 -16.21 -6.05
CA SER A 499 8.66 -17.54 -5.52
C SER A 499 7.16 -17.80 -5.59
N GLY A 500 6.73 -18.73 -6.44
CA GLY A 500 5.31 -19.08 -6.60
C GLY A 500 4.43 -17.89 -6.98
N SER A 501 4.99 -16.94 -7.73
CA SER A 501 4.38 -15.63 -8.03
C SER A 501 4.59 -15.25 -9.50
N LEU A 502 3.89 -14.21 -9.96
CA LEU A 502 3.86 -13.79 -11.36
C LEU A 502 4.44 -12.38 -11.54
N ILE A 503 5.40 -12.24 -12.45
CA ILE A 503 5.84 -10.97 -13.01
C ILE A 503 5.45 -10.95 -14.49
N GLN A 504 4.63 -9.99 -14.91
CA GLN A 504 4.10 -9.97 -16.27
C GLN A 504 4.04 -8.58 -16.90
N ALA A 505 4.53 -8.46 -18.13
CA ALA A 505 4.28 -7.33 -19.00
C ALA A 505 3.37 -7.73 -20.16
N GLY A 506 2.50 -6.81 -20.56
CA GLY A 506 1.57 -7.00 -21.68
C GLY A 506 0.17 -7.43 -21.25
N SER A 507 -0.82 -6.87 -21.94
CA SER A 507 -2.24 -7.14 -21.77
C SER A 507 -2.96 -7.17 -23.13
N VAL A 508 -4.11 -7.84 -23.16
CA VAL A 508 -5.03 -7.78 -24.31
C VAL A 508 -6.22 -6.93 -23.89
N ALA A 509 -6.42 -5.80 -24.56
CA ALA A 509 -7.56 -4.94 -24.31
C ALA A 509 -8.86 -5.60 -24.77
N SER A 510 -10.00 -5.06 -24.31
CA SER A 510 -11.33 -5.62 -24.61
C SER A 510 -11.71 -5.59 -26.08
N ASP A 511 -11.06 -4.74 -26.89
CA ASP A 511 -11.21 -4.70 -28.35
C ASP A 511 -10.31 -5.69 -29.09
N GLY A 512 -9.56 -6.52 -28.34
CA GLY A 512 -8.60 -7.48 -28.87
C GLY A 512 -7.25 -6.88 -29.26
N SER A 513 -7.04 -5.58 -29.07
CA SER A 513 -5.73 -4.98 -29.28
C SER A 513 -4.75 -5.48 -28.20
N THR A 514 -3.53 -5.78 -28.63
CA THR A 514 -2.47 -6.20 -27.71
C THR A 514 -1.67 -4.98 -27.32
N ILE A 515 -1.68 -4.68 -26.03
CA ILE A 515 -0.84 -3.65 -25.42
C ILE A 515 0.33 -4.40 -24.78
N GLY A 516 1.55 -3.97 -24.96
CA GLY A 516 2.65 -4.63 -24.29
C GLY A 516 4.02 -4.18 -24.73
N GLY A 517 4.95 -4.46 -23.83
CA GLY A 517 6.38 -4.24 -23.94
C GLY A 517 7.12 -5.30 -23.13
N ASP A 518 8.23 -4.89 -22.55
CA ASP A 518 9.22 -5.83 -22.03
C ASP A 518 9.00 -6.14 -20.55
N VAL A 519 9.46 -7.32 -20.11
CA VAL A 519 9.85 -7.53 -18.71
C VAL A 519 11.34 -7.35 -18.61
N ILE A 520 11.79 -6.34 -17.87
CA ILE A 520 13.20 -6.00 -17.69
C ILE A 520 13.56 -6.16 -16.20
N LEU A 521 14.40 -7.15 -15.88
CA LEU A 521 14.88 -7.38 -14.52
C LEU A 521 16.40 -7.15 -14.47
N ASN A 522 16.83 -6.15 -13.70
CA ASN A 522 18.24 -5.80 -13.50
C ASN A 522 18.60 -5.97 -12.02
N ALA A 523 19.40 -6.97 -11.69
CA ALA A 523 19.84 -7.25 -10.33
C ALA A 523 21.37 -7.08 -10.20
N GLY A 524 21.82 -6.37 -9.16
CA GLY A 524 23.24 -6.37 -8.77
C GLY A 524 23.70 -7.71 -8.22
N GLY A 525 22.78 -8.51 -7.66
CA GLY A 525 22.97 -9.89 -7.20
C GLY A 525 22.27 -10.91 -8.11
N ASP A 526 21.66 -11.92 -7.50
CA ASP A 526 20.99 -13.02 -8.20
C ASP A 526 19.57 -12.64 -8.67
N ILE A 527 19.14 -13.21 -9.80
CA ILE A 527 17.71 -13.31 -10.17
C ILE A 527 17.28 -14.76 -9.95
N THR A 528 16.39 -14.99 -8.98
CA THR A 528 15.83 -16.32 -8.70
C THR A 528 14.36 -16.35 -9.04
N ASN A 529 13.97 -17.29 -9.90
CA ASN A 529 12.57 -17.62 -10.18
C ASN A 529 12.34 -19.07 -9.75
N ARG A 530 11.43 -19.27 -8.79
CA ARG A 530 11.18 -20.58 -8.18
C ARG A 530 9.69 -20.86 -8.10
N SER A 531 9.30 -22.09 -8.40
CA SER A 531 7.95 -22.56 -8.12
C SER A 531 7.85 -23.12 -6.70
N THR A 532 6.69 -22.98 -6.09
CA THR A 532 6.35 -23.64 -4.83
C THR A 532 5.47 -24.85 -5.11
N PRO A 533 5.23 -25.73 -4.11
CA PRO A 533 4.30 -26.84 -4.28
C PRO A 533 2.89 -26.43 -4.73
N SER A 534 2.50 -25.20 -4.41
CA SER A 534 1.15 -24.68 -4.69
C SER A 534 1.08 -23.83 -5.94
N ASN A 535 2.12 -23.07 -6.27
CA ASN A 535 2.07 -22.10 -7.37
C ASN A 535 3.36 -22.07 -8.19
N LEU A 536 3.22 -21.80 -9.49
CA LEU A 536 4.34 -21.64 -10.40
C LEU A 536 5.01 -20.27 -10.22
N GLY A 537 6.33 -20.23 -10.27
CA GLY A 537 7.10 -19.00 -10.48
C GLY A 537 7.12 -18.66 -11.96
N ILE A 538 6.54 -17.52 -12.35
CA ILE A 538 6.43 -17.12 -13.76
C ILE A 538 6.94 -15.70 -13.95
N VAL A 539 7.80 -15.52 -14.94
CA VAL A 539 8.17 -14.22 -15.51
C VAL A 539 7.81 -14.27 -16.99
N PHE A 540 6.94 -13.37 -17.43
CA PHE A 540 6.35 -13.44 -18.78
C PHE A 540 6.19 -12.08 -19.46
N ALA A 541 6.76 -11.95 -20.66
CA ALA A 541 6.48 -10.85 -21.58
C ALA A 541 5.49 -11.31 -22.67
N ALA A 542 4.24 -10.84 -22.61
CA ALA A 542 3.17 -11.29 -23.49
C ALA A 542 3.26 -10.75 -24.91
N HIS A 543 3.82 -9.56 -25.12
CA HIS A 543 3.92 -8.92 -26.43
C HIS A 543 5.27 -8.21 -26.65
N GLY A 544 6.28 -8.52 -25.83
CA GLY A 544 7.63 -7.96 -25.92
C GLY A 544 8.68 -8.96 -25.48
N ASP A 545 9.83 -8.47 -25.05
CA ASP A 545 10.99 -9.28 -24.67
C ASP A 545 11.07 -9.51 -23.15
N THR A 546 11.65 -10.63 -22.74
CA THR A 546 12.11 -10.82 -21.36
C THR A 546 13.61 -10.62 -21.30
N LYS A 547 14.04 -9.51 -20.67
CA LYS A 547 15.43 -9.08 -20.56
C LYS A 547 15.89 -9.19 -19.11
N LEU A 548 16.89 -10.03 -18.86
CA LEU A 548 17.39 -10.32 -17.52
C LEU A 548 18.89 -9.99 -17.45
N THR A 549 19.26 -9.13 -16.51
CA THR A 549 20.66 -8.79 -16.21
C THR A 549 20.96 -9.08 -14.75
N ALA A 550 21.95 -9.91 -14.47
CA ALA A 550 22.34 -10.26 -13.10
C ALA A 550 23.85 -10.14 -12.88
N GLY A 551 24.24 -9.42 -11.83
CA GLY A 551 25.62 -9.39 -11.34
C GLY A 551 26.02 -10.70 -10.64
N GLY A 552 25.04 -11.42 -10.11
CA GLY A 552 25.16 -12.79 -9.64
C GLY A 552 24.63 -13.80 -10.67
N ASN A 553 23.92 -14.82 -10.20
CA ASN A 553 23.37 -15.91 -11.00
C ASN A 553 21.94 -15.63 -11.48
N ILE A 554 21.51 -16.32 -12.54
CA ILE A 554 20.09 -16.50 -12.84
C ILE A 554 19.72 -17.94 -12.55
N ILE A 555 18.77 -18.15 -11.64
CA ILE A 555 18.31 -19.47 -11.20
C ILE A 555 16.84 -19.60 -11.55
N ASN A 556 16.52 -20.53 -12.45
CA ASN A 556 15.17 -20.95 -12.78
C ASN A 556 14.92 -22.35 -12.22
N ASP A 557 14.15 -22.43 -11.15
CA ASP A 557 14.02 -23.62 -10.30
C ASP A 557 12.58 -24.13 -10.34
N ASN A 558 12.33 -25.18 -11.13
CA ASN A 558 10.99 -25.67 -11.47
C ASN A 558 10.04 -24.57 -12.01
N ALA A 559 10.59 -23.47 -12.52
CA ALA A 559 9.88 -22.23 -12.81
C ALA A 559 9.97 -21.84 -14.29
N ARG A 560 9.39 -20.70 -14.68
CA ARG A 560 9.26 -20.31 -16.09
C ARG A 560 9.69 -18.88 -16.36
N PHE A 561 10.68 -18.74 -17.26
CA PHE A 561 10.97 -17.51 -18.00
C PHE A 561 10.39 -17.64 -19.41
N LEU A 562 9.40 -16.82 -19.74
CA LEU A 562 8.62 -16.93 -20.95
C LEU A 562 8.58 -15.60 -21.70
N SER A 563 8.57 -15.65 -23.02
CA SER A 563 8.44 -14.46 -23.86
C SER A 563 7.72 -14.81 -25.16
N ASN A 564 6.85 -13.93 -25.64
CA ASN A 564 6.36 -14.04 -27.02
C ASN A 564 7.31 -13.36 -28.02
N GLY A 565 8.08 -12.36 -27.59
CA GLY A 565 9.23 -11.81 -28.32
C GLY A 565 10.49 -12.63 -28.07
N ALA A 566 11.59 -11.97 -27.71
CA ALA A 566 12.87 -12.60 -27.40
C ALA A 566 13.07 -12.85 -25.90
N ILE A 567 14.02 -13.73 -25.57
CA ILE A 567 14.61 -13.82 -24.23
C ILE A 567 16.08 -13.43 -24.34
N GLU A 568 16.51 -12.49 -23.50
CA GLU A 568 17.90 -12.09 -23.37
C GLU A 568 18.35 -12.20 -21.91
N MET A 569 19.42 -12.97 -21.67
CA MET A 569 20.02 -13.13 -20.35
C MET A 569 21.50 -12.72 -20.39
N ASN A 570 21.85 -11.68 -19.64
CA ASN A 570 23.22 -11.18 -19.50
C ASN A 570 23.68 -11.33 -18.05
N VAL A 571 24.54 -12.33 -17.81
CA VAL A 571 24.82 -12.83 -16.45
C VAL A 571 26.31 -12.86 -16.19
N ALA A 572 26.77 -12.19 -15.14
CA ALA A 572 28.16 -12.29 -14.70
C ALA A 572 28.43 -13.59 -13.93
N GLY A 573 27.39 -14.13 -13.29
CA GLY A 573 27.29 -15.45 -12.66
C GLY A 573 27.02 -16.61 -13.61
N ASP A 574 26.38 -17.63 -13.07
CA ASP A 574 25.94 -18.81 -13.79
C ASP A 574 24.44 -18.71 -14.14
N VAL A 575 24.03 -19.38 -15.21
CA VAL A 575 22.62 -19.60 -15.55
C VAL A 575 22.27 -21.05 -15.25
N GLN A 576 21.28 -21.26 -14.38
CA GLN A 576 20.81 -22.57 -13.95
C GLN A 576 19.33 -22.73 -14.29
N ASN A 577 19.02 -23.66 -15.17
CA ASN A 577 17.64 -24.07 -15.49
C ASN A 577 17.45 -25.50 -14.99
N ILE A 578 16.88 -25.64 -13.80
CA ILE A 578 16.94 -26.87 -13.02
C ILE A 578 15.58 -27.32 -12.52
N ILE A 579 15.44 -28.62 -12.32
CA ILE A 579 14.31 -29.21 -11.60
C ILE A 579 14.81 -29.90 -10.34
N ASP A 580 13.99 -29.87 -9.29
CA ASP A 580 14.24 -30.56 -8.03
C ASP A 580 14.32 -32.08 -8.24
N HIS A 581 15.50 -32.61 -7.96
CA HIS A 581 15.82 -34.03 -8.02
C HIS A 581 16.43 -34.50 -6.70
N THR A 582 15.91 -35.61 -6.17
CA THR A 582 16.53 -36.30 -5.04
C THR A 582 17.19 -37.57 -5.56
N ASP A 583 18.51 -37.65 -5.41
CA ASP A 583 19.30 -38.80 -5.88
C ASP A 583 18.86 -40.12 -5.23
N GLY A 584 18.86 -41.19 -6.03
CA GLY A 584 18.59 -42.55 -5.56
C GLY A 584 19.80 -43.22 -4.92
N ALA A 585 19.60 -44.44 -4.39
CA ALA A 585 20.68 -45.23 -3.82
C ALA A 585 21.83 -45.45 -4.83
N ASN A 586 23.05 -45.08 -4.45
CA ASN A 586 24.26 -45.10 -5.29
C ASN A 586 24.21 -44.23 -6.56
N GLY A 587 23.39 -43.17 -6.58
CA GLY A 587 23.42 -42.14 -7.63
C GLY A 587 23.15 -42.69 -9.04
N GLY A 588 22.15 -43.57 -9.18
CA GLY A 588 21.79 -44.17 -10.47
C GLY A 588 22.75 -45.26 -10.96
N GLN A 589 23.74 -45.69 -10.17
CA GLN A 589 24.63 -46.79 -10.54
C GLN A 589 24.01 -48.16 -10.22
N PRO A 590 24.15 -49.16 -11.11
CA PRO A 590 23.65 -50.50 -10.88
C PRO A 590 24.40 -51.21 -9.75
N THR A 591 23.66 -51.66 -8.74
CA THR A 591 24.13 -52.57 -7.71
C THR A 591 23.77 -54.01 -8.08
N ALA A 592 24.76 -54.78 -8.51
CA ALA A 592 24.58 -56.21 -8.75
C ALA A 592 24.85 -57.03 -7.48
N TYR A 593 24.09 -58.10 -7.28
CA TYR A 593 24.28 -59.05 -6.20
C TYR A 593 24.16 -60.49 -6.70
N SER A 594 24.87 -61.40 -6.04
CA SER A 594 24.77 -62.84 -6.28
C SER A 594 25.01 -63.57 -4.96
N ASN A 595 23.95 -64.20 -4.46
CA ASN A 595 23.95 -64.93 -3.20
C ASN A 595 23.75 -66.42 -3.48
N ARG A 596 24.61 -67.25 -2.90
CA ARG A 596 24.42 -68.71 -2.83
C ARG A 596 23.88 -69.07 -1.45
N GLY A 597 22.70 -69.68 -1.43
CA GLY A 597 22.06 -70.24 -0.24
C GLY A 597 22.19 -71.76 -0.16
N GLY A 598 21.60 -72.34 0.89
CA GLY A 598 21.72 -73.76 1.27
C GLY A 598 21.57 -74.75 0.12
N SER A 599 22.44 -75.77 0.13
CA SER A 599 22.42 -76.89 -0.81
C SER A 599 21.59 -78.05 -0.25
N PHE A 600 20.69 -78.62 -1.05
CA PHE A 600 20.05 -79.91 -0.76
C PHE A 600 20.30 -80.85 -1.93
N LEU A 601 20.93 -82.00 -1.66
CA LEU A 601 21.49 -82.90 -2.68
C LEU A 601 22.46 -82.16 -3.64
N PHE A 602 22.22 -82.20 -4.95
CA PHE A 602 23.02 -81.55 -6.00
C PHE A 602 22.50 -80.15 -6.40
N PHE A 603 21.43 -79.65 -5.78
CA PHE A 603 20.82 -78.36 -6.13
C PHE A 603 21.24 -77.27 -5.13
N THR A 604 21.86 -76.21 -5.63
CA THR A 604 22.20 -75.00 -4.88
C THR A 604 21.18 -73.91 -5.18
N HIS A 605 20.62 -73.29 -4.14
CA HIS A 605 19.79 -72.11 -4.34
C HIS A 605 20.68 -70.91 -4.68
N THR A 606 20.51 -70.34 -5.88
CA THR A 606 21.23 -69.13 -6.30
C THR A 606 20.23 -68.00 -6.50
N ASN A 607 20.44 -66.88 -5.84
CA ASN A 607 19.68 -65.66 -6.06
C ASN A 607 20.62 -64.56 -6.56
N SER A 608 20.42 -64.12 -7.79
CA SER A 608 21.24 -63.09 -8.41
C SER A 608 20.35 -62.03 -9.02
N GLY A 609 20.78 -60.77 -8.96
CA GLY A 609 20.01 -59.67 -9.48
C GLY A 609 20.84 -58.40 -9.58
N PHE A 610 20.20 -57.35 -10.06
CA PHE A 610 20.73 -56.00 -9.89
C PHE A 610 19.60 -55.02 -9.66
N ASN A 611 19.93 -53.93 -8.95
CA ASN A 611 19.03 -52.81 -8.70
C ASN A 611 19.73 -51.51 -9.09
N VAL A 612 18.98 -50.63 -9.77
CA VAL A 612 19.37 -49.26 -10.08
C VAL A 612 18.30 -48.34 -9.51
N ASP A 613 18.73 -47.29 -8.84
CA ASP A 613 17.85 -46.27 -8.32
C ASP A 613 18.29 -44.90 -8.81
N TYR A 614 17.53 -44.35 -9.75
CA TYR A 614 17.74 -42.99 -10.24
C TYR A 614 17.11 -41.95 -9.32
N GLY A 615 16.45 -42.32 -8.23
CA GLY A 615 15.87 -41.36 -7.30
C GLY A 615 14.52 -40.84 -7.76
N THR A 616 14.14 -39.65 -7.28
CA THR A 616 12.80 -39.09 -7.47
C THR A 616 12.84 -37.63 -7.94
N VAL A 617 11.84 -37.26 -8.72
CA VAL A 617 11.55 -35.85 -9.06
C VAL A 617 10.30 -35.48 -8.30
N ALA A 618 10.39 -34.49 -7.42
CA ALA A 618 9.29 -34.14 -6.51
C ALA A 618 8.05 -33.66 -7.28
N GLN A 619 8.26 -32.96 -8.41
CA GLN A 619 7.21 -32.29 -9.16
C GLN A 619 7.41 -32.46 -10.68
N PRO A 620 7.13 -33.64 -11.24
CA PRO A 620 7.39 -33.93 -12.66
C PRO A 620 6.57 -33.07 -13.64
N ASN A 621 5.48 -32.45 -13.16
CA ASN A 621 4.63 -31.56 -13.96
C ASN A 621 5.08 -30.08 -13.93
N GLN A 622 6.08 -29.74 -13.10
CA GLN A 622 6.61 -28.39 -12.97
C GLN A 622 8.05 -28.34 -13.50
N LEU A 623 8.24 -28.68 -14.77
CA LEU A 623 9.56 -28.53 -15.39
C LEU A 623 9.97 -27.06 -15.49
N ALA A 624 11.28 -26.81 -15.49
CA ALA A 624 11.83 -25.48 -15.65
C ALA A 624 11.89 -25.10 -17.15
N TYR A 625 11.32 -23.93 -17.50
CA TYR A 625 11.26 -23.45 -18.89
C TYR A 625 11.99 -22.11 -19.06
N ILE A 626 12.77 -22.01 -20.13
CA ILE A 626 13.22 -20.77 -20.75
C ILE A 626 12.73 -20.81 -22.20
N ALA A 627 11.63 -20.11 -22.52
CA ALA A 627 10.98 -20.27 -23.81
C ALA A 627 10.55 -18.96 -24.48
N ALA A 628 10.90 -18.81 -25.75
CA ALA A 628 10.47 -17.72 -26.62
C ALA A 628 9.57 -18.25 -27.75
N THR A 629 8.47 -17.56 -28.04
CA THR A 629 7.56 -17.95 -29.14
C THR A 629 8.13 -17.51 -30.48
N HIS A 630 8.25 -16.20 -30.73
CA HIS A 630 8.63 -15.68 -32.06
C HIS A 630 10.05 -15.13 -32.13
N GLY A 631 10.67 -14.81 -30.99
CA GLY A 631 12.03 -14.26 -30.93
C GLY A 631 13.09 -15.28 -30.53
N PRO A 632 14.38 -14.89 -30.63
CA PRO A 632 15.49 -15.75 -30.24
C PRO A 632 15.59 -15.89 -28.72
N VAL A 633 16.26 -16.95 -28.27
CA VAL A 633 16.75 -17.08 -26.89
C VAL A 633 18.26 -16.86 -26.90
N THR A 634 18.73 -15.81 -26.22
CA THR A 634 20.14 -15.45 -26.10
C THR A 634 20.58 -15.47 -24.64
N ILE A 635 21.59 -16.28 -24.32
CA ILE A 635 22.09 -16.47 -22.96
C ILE A 635 23.60 -16.25 -22.93
N ASN A 636 24.06 -15.30 -22.12
CA ASN A 636 25.46 -15.00 -21.87
C ASN A 636 25.76 -15.19 -20.38
N ALA A 637 26.64 -16.14 -20.03
CA ALA A 637 26.92 -16.49 -18.64
C ALA A 637 28.36 -16.99 -18.43
N ARG A 638 28.81 -17.09 -17.18
CA ARG A 638 30.06 -17.78 -16.84
C ARG A 638 29.95 -19.28 -17.11
N ASN A 639 28.94 -19.92 -16.54
CA ASN A 639 28.56 -21.30 -16.81
C ASN A 639 27.08 -21.35 -17.17
N PHE A 640 26.73 -22.29 -18.05
CA PHE A 640 25.34 -22.62 -18.35
C PHE A 640 25.07 -24.06 -17.95
N SER A 641 24.03 -24.27 -17.15
CA SER A 641 23.54 -25.58 -16.73
C SER A 641 22.04 -25.71 -16.95
N ASN A 642 21.66 -26.61 -17.84
CA ASN A 642 20.28 -27.07 -17.99
C ASN A 642 20.17 -28.50 -17.47
N SER A 643 19.49 -28.71 -16.34
CA SER A 643 19.34 -30.03 -15.69
C SER A 643 17.86 -30.36 -15.53
N GLY A 644 17.33 -31.18 -16.44
CA GLY A 644 15.92 -31.55 -16.48
C GLY A 644 14.97 -30.41 -16.87
N GLY A 645 15.51 -29.25 -17.24
CA GLY A 645 14.77 -28.13 -17.80
C GLY A 645 14.67 -28.18 -19.34
N ILE A 646 13.91 -27.23 -19.89
CA ILE A 646 13.67 -27.03 -21.31
C ILE A 646 14.09 -25.60 -21.69
N VAL A 647 14.89 -25.47 -22.74
CA VAL A 647 15.20 -24.19 -23.39
C VAL A 647 14.70 -24.23 -24.83
N GLN A 648 13.89 -23.26 -25.25
CA GLN A 648 13.19 -23.33 -26.53
C GLN A 648 13.01 -21.96 -27.19
N SER A 649 13.26 -21.90 -28.50
CA SER A 649 12.68 -20.87 -29.38
C SER A 649 11.88 -21.58 -30.47
N ASN A 650 10.60 -21.22 -30.66
CA ASN A 650 9.75 -21.94 -31.63
C ASN A 650 10.10 -21.61 -33.08
N ASP A 651 10.28 -20.33 -33.39
CA ASP A 651 10.44 -19.83 -34.76
C ASP A 651 11.81 -19.18 -35.03
N SER A 652 12.71 -19.18 -34.04
CA SER A 652 13.97 -18.42 -34.10
C SER A 652 15.18 -19.18 -33.52
N ASP A 653 16.30 -18.48 -33.44
CA ASP A 653 17.59 -19.02 -33.06
C ASP A 653 17.73 -19.17 -31.54
N VAL A 654 18.57 -20.13 -31.12
CA VAL A 654 19.03 -20.24 -29.73
C VAL A 654 20.54 -20.02 -29.70
N THR A 655 20.99 -19.00 -28.97
CA THR A 655 22.41 -18.69 -28.79
C THR A 655 22.78 -18.76 -27.32
N ILE A 656 23.73 -19.62 -26.97
CA ILE A 656 24.22 -19.82 -25.60
C ILE A 656 25.73 -19.61 -25.59
N THR A 657 26.18 -18.57 -24.90
CA THR A 657 27.59 -18.24 -24.69
C THR A 657 27.95 -18.45 -23.23
N ALA A 658 28.62 -19.56 -22.93
CA ALA A 658 29.23 -19.83 -21.64
C ALA A 658 30.73 -19.50 -21.69
N GLN A 659 31.22 -18.69 -20.75
CA GLN A 659 32.65 -18.38 -20.68
C GLN A 659 33.50 -19.62 -20.36
N ASN A 660 32.97 -20.54 -19.56
CA ASN A 660 33.65 -21.75 -19.13
C ASN A 660 32.92 -23.00 -19.64
N VAL A 661 31.89 -23.44 -18.91
CA VAL A 661 31.25 -24.74 -19.13
C VAL A 661 29.82 -24.58 -19.64
N PHE A 662 29.49 -25.34 -20.68
CA PHE A 662 28.11 -25.60 -21.10
C PHE A 662 27.73 -27.03 -20.72
N THR A 663 26.64 -27.19 -19.96
CA THR A 663 26.08 -28.50 -19.59
C THR A 663 24.58 -28.54 -19.90
N ASN A 664 24.17 -29.51 -20.69
CA ASN A 664 22.78 -29.91 -20.87
C ASN A 664 22.61 -31.35 -20.37
N ALA A 665 21.68 -31.59 -19.47
CA ALA A 665 21.46 -32.91 -18.88
C ALA A 665 19.97 -33.21 -18.72
N ALA A 666 19.57 -34.43 -19.10
CA ALA A 666 18.27 -34.97 -18.70
C ALA A 666 18.37 -35.53 -17.28
N VAL A 667 17.33 -35.33 -16.48
CA VAL A 667 17.23 -35.86 -15.12
C VAL A 667 16.44 -37.16 -15.17
N PHE A 668 17.02 -38.26 -14.70
CA PHE A 668 16.35 -39.55 -14.65
C PHE A 668 15.72 -39.77 -13.29
N SER A 669 14.57 -40.43 -13.23
CA SER A 669 13.93 -40.82 -11.97
C SER A 669 13.32 -42.21 -12.07
N GLY A 670 13.05 -42.82 -10.92
CA GLY A 670 12.52 -44.18 -10.84
C GLY A 670 13.62 -45.22 -10.62
N GLN A 671 13.20 -46.46 -10.56
CA GLN A 671 14.01 -47.62 -10.22
C GLN A 671 13.89 -48.69 -11.29
N ALA A 672 14.95 -49.46 -11.45
CA ALA A 672 14.96 -50.66 -12.25
C ALA A 672 15.53 -51.80 -11.42
N SER A 673 14.82 -52.93 -11.39
CA SER A 673 15.26 -54.13 -10.69
C SER A 673 15.11 -55.36 -11.57
N TYR A 674 16.06 -56.28 -11.43
CA TYR A 674 15.98 -57.61 -12.01
C TYR A 674 16.43 -58.62 -10.97
N THR A 675 15.63 -59.65 -10.76
CA THR A 675 15.95 -60.73 -9.84
C THR A 675 15.76 -62.07 -10.53
N ARG A 676 16.68 -63.01 -10.28
CA ARG A 676 16.61 -64.39 -10.75
C ARG A 676 16.98 -65.32 -9.60
N SER A 677 16.00 -66.11 -9.16
CA SER A 677 16.17 -67.17 -8.17
C SER A 677 16.07 -68.53 -8.85
N CYS A 678 17.14 -69.32 -8.76
CA CYS A 678 17.19 -70.67 -9.31
C CYS A 678 17.41 -71.69 -8.19
N TRP A 679 16.52 -72.69 -8.13
CA TRP A 679 16.70 -73.85 -7.26
C TRP A 679 16.56 -75.17 -8.04
N ILE A 680 15.32 -75.57 -8.36
CA ILE A 680 15.02 -76.63 -9.33
C ILE A 680 14.47 -75.99 -10.61
N PHE A 681 13.60 -74.99 -10.44
CA PHE A 681 13.15 -74.09 -11.49
C PHE A 681 13.73 -72.69 -11.24
N CYS A 682 13.91 -71.92 -12.32
CA CYS A 682 14.33 -70.54 -12.23
C CYS A 682 13.11 -69.64 -12.33
N HIS A 683 13.00 -68.70 -11.39
CA HIS A 683 12.03 -67.63 -11.41
C HIS A 683 12.77 -66.33 -11.65
N ALA A 684 12.35 -65.59 -12.66
CA ALA A 684 12.90 -64.29 -12.97
C ALA A 684 11.78 -63.25 -12.99
N ASP A 685 12.05 -62.10 -12.38
CA ASP A 685 11.16 -60.96 -12.29
C ASP A 685 11.96 -59.69 -12.59
N ALA A 686 11.41 -58.82 -13.43
CA ALA A 686 11.99 -57.52 -13.76
C ALA A 686 10.97 -56.41 -13.53
N SER A 687 11.41 -55.26 -13.05
CA SER A 687 10.60 -54.04 -13.00
C SER A 687 11.42 -52.84 -13.45
N SER A 688 10.79 -51.90 -14.14
CA SER A 688 11.37 -50.60 -14.43
C SER A 688 10.27 -49.56 -14.55
N ASN A 689 10.44 -48.44 -13.86
CA ASN A 689 9.68 -47.21 -14.04
C ASN A 689 10.60 -46.03 -14.33
N VAL A 690 11.80 -46.29 -14.87
CA VAL A 690 12.78 -45.25 -15.17
C VAL A 690 12.25 -44.29 -16.22
N THR A 691 12.24 -43.00 -15.90
CA THR A 691 11.72 -41.94 -16.76
C THR A 691 12.74 -40.80 -16.86
N PRO A 692 13.10 -40.37 -18.08
CA PRO A 692 13.87 -39.15 -18.27
C PRO A 692 12.95 -37.92 -18.24
N HIS A 693 13.41 -36.87 -17.60
CA HIS A 693 12.75 -35.57 -17.51
C HIS A 693 13.65 -34.49 -18.11
N GLY A 694 13.09 -33.69 -19.01
CA GLY A 694 13.73 -32.54 -19.66
C GLY A 694 15.12 -32.81 -20.24
N GLY A 695 16.02 -31.84 -20.07
CA GLY A 695 17.33 -31.85 -20.74
C GLY A 695 17.23 -31.51 -22.23
N THR A 696 16.23 -30.71 -22.59
CA THR A 696 15.93 -30.38 -23.99
C THR A 696 16.34 -28.95 -24.29
N ILE A 697 17.06 -28.77 -25.40
CA ILE A 697 17.32 -27.46 -26.00
C ILE A 697 16.86 -27.52 -27.46
N GLN A 698 15.95 -26.64 -27.85
CA GLN A 698 15.33 -26.63 -29.16
C GLN A 698 15.37 -25.25 -29.81
N ALA A 699 15.86 -25.18 -31.05
CA ALA A 699 15.81 -23.98 -31.88
C ALA A 699 14.93 -24.20 -33.12
N GLY A 700 13.97 -23.31 -33.35
CA GLY A 700 13.20 -23.19 -34.58
C GLY A 700 14.06 -22.80 -35.78
N GLY A 701 15.12 -22.02 -35.53
CA GLY A 701 16.15 -21.65 -36.48
C GLY A 701 17.48 -22.37 -36.19
N ASN A 702 18.56 -21.61 -36.14
CA ASN A 702 19.91 -22.10 -35.86
C ASN A 702 20.19 -22.19 -34.36
N MET A 703 21.16 -23.02 -34.00
CA MET A 703 21.66 -23.12 -32.64
C MET A 703 23.15 -22.86 -32.57
N ASN A 704 23.53 -21.86 -31.78
CA ASN A 704 24.91 -21.44 -31.58
C ASN A 704 25.29 -21.66 -30.11
N ILE A 705 26.18 -22.61 -29.83
CA ILE A 705 26.70 -22.88 -28.50
C ILE A 705 28.17 -22.49 -28.47
N LYS A 706 28.58 -21.68 -27.51
CA LYS A 706 29.98 -21.35 -27.25
C LYS A 706 30.33 -21.70 -25.81
N ALA A 707 31.44 -22.42 -25.61
CA ALA A 707 31.97 -22.78 -24.29
C ALA A 707 33.49 -22.65 -24.27
N GLY A 708 34.05 -21.94 -23.30
CA GLY A 708 35.51 -21.73 -23.24
C GLY A 708 36.32 -22.97 -22.87
N THR A 709 35.72 -23.96 -22.19
CA THR A 709 36.42 -25.19 -21.80
C THR A 709 35.78 -26.44 -22.36
N VAL A 710 34.48 -26.66 -22.13
CA VAL A 710 33.78 -27.88 -22.55
C VAL A 710 32.29 -27.65 -22.75
N ALA A 711 31.75 -28.29 -23.79
CA ALA A 711 30.31 -28.46 -23.99
C ALA A 711 29.92 -29.92 -23.72
N ARG A 712 29.01 -30.16 -22.77
CA ARG A 712 28.52 -31.50 -22.41
C ARG A 712 27.02 -31.61 -22.65
N ASN A 713 26.61 -32.67 -23.34
CA ASN A 713 25.21 -33.10 -23.40
C ASN A 713 25.09 -34.52 -22.81
N ILE A 714 24.38 -34.66 -21.69
CA ILE A 714 24.31 -35.88 -20.86
C ILE A 714 22.87 -36.37 -20.78
N GLY A 715 22.51 -37.35 -21.60
CA GLY A 715 21.16 -37.89 -21.68
C GLY A 715 20.11 -36.90 -22.22
N GLY A 716 20.48 -35.65 -22.46
CA GLY A 716 19.63 -34.61 -23.00
C GLY A 716 19.56 -34.62 -24.54
N ASN A 717 18.67 -33.80 -25.09
CA ASN A 717 18.50 -33.61 -26.52
C ASN A 717 18.75 -32.16 -26.91
N VAL A 718 19.62 -31.97 -27.90
CA VAL A 718 19.92 -30.66 -28.47
C VAL A 718 19.52 -30.69 -29.94
N PHE A 719 18.48 -29.94 -30.31
CA PHE A 719 17.86 -29.99 -31.64
C PHE A 719 17.72 -28.62 -32.29
N ALA A 720 18.03 -28.52 -33.58
CA ALA A 720 17.77 -27.33 -34.40
C ALA A 720 17.15 -27.68 -35.75
N THR A 721 16.15 -26.92 -36.19
CA THR A 721 15.63 -27.01 -37.57
C THR A 721 16.64 -26.44 -38.58
N GLY A 722 17.46 -25.47 -38.16
CA GLY A 722 18.58 -24.92 -38.93
C GLY A 722 19.87 -25.70 -38.72
N ASP A 723 20.98 -24.96 -38.64
CA ASP A 723 22.31 -25.50 -38.35
C ASP A 723 22.59 -25.51 -36.84
N ILE A 724 23.39 -26.47 -36.37
CA ILE A 724 23.99 -26.44 -35.03
C ILE A 724 25.47 -26.11 -35.18
N LYS A 725 25.94 -25.06 -34.49
CA LYS A 725 27.35 -24.73 -34.34
C LYS A 725 27.75 -24.80 -32.87
N VAL A 726 28.74 -25.63 -32.56
CA VAL A 726 29.35 -25.72 -31.23
C VAL A 726 30.79 -25.23 -31.29
N ASP A 727 31.05 -24.11 -30.64
CA ASP A 727 32.35 -23.49 -30.48
C ASP A 727 32.92 -23.81 -29.08
N ALA A 728 33.65 -24.93 -28.97
CA ALA A 728 34.26 -25.38 -27.73
C ALA A 728 35.51 -26.24 -28.00
N PRO A 729 36.53 -26.22 -27.12
CA PRO A 729 37.70 -27.09 -27.26
C PRO A 729 37.34 -28.58 -27.36
N ILE A 730 36.36 -29.00 -26.56
CA ILE A 730 35.86 -30.38 -26.55
C ILE A 730 34.35 -30.41 -26.33
N THR A 731 33.66 -31.24 -27.12
CA THR A 731 32.21 -31.44 -27.08
C THR A 731 31.89 -32.90 -26.78
N TYR A 732 31.21 -33.16 -25.66
CA TYR A 732 30.80 -34.50 -25.24
C TYR A 732 29.34 -34.78 -25.56
N THR A 733 29.11 -35.96 -26.13
CA THR A 733 27.78 -36.57 -26.35
C THR A 733 27.68 -37.83 -25.50
N GLN A 734 27.01 -37.73 -24.37
CA GLN A 734 26.94 -38.80 -23.37
C GLN A 734 25.52 -39.34 -23.26
N GLY A 735 25.31 -40.60 -23.60
CA GLY A 735 24.04 -41.30 -23.37
C GLY A 735 23.95 -41.81 -21.94
N VAL A 736 22.78 -41.70 -21.31
CA VAL A 736 22.52 -42.25 -19.98
C VAL A 736 21.76 -43.57 -20.12
N THR A 737 22.18 -44.60 -19.39
CA THR A 737 21.61 -45.94 -19.54
C THR A 737 20.20 -46.04 -18.95
N GLY A 738 19.17 -46.02 -19.78
CA GLY A 738 17.79 -46.32 -19.37
C GLY A 738 17.52 -47.82 -19.33
N TYR A 739 16.51 -48.23 -18.56
CA TYR A 739 16.11 -49.63 -18.41
C TYR A 739 14.63 -49.82 -18.77
N SER A 740 14.33 -50.87 -19.53
CA SER A 740 12.95 -51.30 -19.82
C SER A 740 12.77 -52.77 -19.43
N ALA A 741 11.72 -53.08 -18.69
CA ALA A 741 11.44 -54.43 -18.19
C ALA A 741 10.35 -55.12 -19.01
N ILE A 742 10.55 -56.41 -19.29
CA ILE A 742 9.60 -57.29 -19.98
C ILE A 742 9.43 -58.55 -19.13
N ASN A 743 8.22 -58.78 -18.62
CA ASN A 743 7.88 -60.02 -17.91
C ASN A 743 6.95 -60.88 -18.77
N GLN A 744 7.19 -62.18 -18.85
CA GLN A 744 6.27 -63.13 -19.46
C GLN A 744 5.79 -64.16 -18.43
N HIS A 745 4.54 -64.00 -18.02
CA HIS A 745 3.89 -64.84 -17.01
C HIS A 745 3.06 -66.00 -17.62
N ARG A 746 3.09 -66.20 -18.95
CA ARG A 746 2.31 -67.23 -19.66
C ARG A 746 3.15 -67.91 -20.73
N GLY A 747 3.01 -69.24 -20.87
CA GLY A 747 3.71 -70.05 -21.88
C GLY A 747 4.12 -71.44 -21.37
N LEU A 748 4.63 -72.30 -22.26
CA LEU A 748 5.00 -73.69 -21.94
C LEU A 748 6.06 -73.80 -20.83
N LYS A 749 6.94 -72.80 -20.69
CA LYS A 749 7.93 -72.72 -19.57
C LYS A 749 7.29 -72.34 -18.24
N ALA A 750 6.30 -71.46 -18.23
CA ALA A 750 5.52 -71.11 -17.04
C ALA A 750 4.67 -72.30 -16.56
N PHE A 751 4.23 -73.16 -17.49
CA PHE A 751 3.54 -74.42 -17.20
C PHE A 751 4.43 -75.44 -16.43
N PHE A 752 5.74 -75.44 -16.67
CA PHE A 752 6.72 -76.25 -15.91
C PHE A 752 7.33 -75.51 -14.70
N GLY A 753 6.70 -74.42 -14.22
CA GLY A 753 7.11 -73.74 -12.99
C GLY A 753 8.31 -72.78 -13.09
N SER A 754 8.68 -72.33 -14.30
CA SER A 754 9.72 -71.29 -14.50
C SER A 754 9.12 -69.98 -15.04
N THR A 755 9.44 -68.83 -14.43
CA THR A 755 9.06 -67.51 -14.96
C THR A 755 10.21 -66.88 -15.75
N TRP A 756 9.87 -66.18 -16.82
CA TRP A 756 10.82 -65.44 -17.66
C TRP A 756 10.63 -63.95 -17.44
N ALA A 757 11.75 -63.26 -17.21
CA ALA A 757 11.83 -61.81 -17.28
C ALA A 757 13.11 -61.41 -18.01
N GLN A 758 13.05 -60.28 -18.70
CA GLN A 758 14.18 -59.66 -19.39
C GLN A 758 14.16 -58.17 -19.09
N ILE A 759 15.32 -57.60 -18.80
CA ILE A 759 15.51 -56.15 -18.70
C ILE A 759 16.47 -55.72 -19.82
N ILE A 760 16.12 -54.64 -20.52
CA ILE A 760 16.89 -54.11 -21.65
C ILE A 760 17.51 -52.80 -21.20
N ALA A 761 18.83 -52.71 -21.26
CA ALA A 761 19.58 -51.49 -21.07
C ALA A 761 19.77 -50.81 -22.43
N MET A 762 19.51 -49.51 -22.49
CA MET A 762 19.75 -48.72 -23.70
C MET A 762 20.27 -47.34 -23.34
N ASP A 763 21.21 -46.83 -24.12
CA ASP A 763 21.67 -45.45 -23.96
C ASP A 763 20.57 -44.50 -24.47
N ILE A 764 20.11 -43.60 -23.60
CA ILE A 764 19.06 -42.61 -23.88
C ILE A 764 19.72 -41.23 -23.97
N GLY A 765 19.40 -40.51 -25.03
CA GLY A 765 19.78 -39.11 -25.25
C GLY A 765 21.27 -38.88 -25.52
N GLY A 766 21.78 -37.70 -25.16
CA GLY A 766 23.14 -37.27 -25.46
C GLY A 766 23.35 -36.84 -26.91
N GLY A 767 22.30 -36.49 -27.65
CA GLY A 767 22.36 -36.18 -29.08
C GLY A 767 22.42 -34.68 -29.40
N PHE A 768 23.23 -34.31 -30.40
CA PHE A 768 23.10 -33.05 -31.14
C PHE A 768 22.56 -33.35 -32.53
N THR A 769 21.33 -32.89 -32.82
CA THR A 769 20.61 -33.22 -34.06
C THR A 769 20.17 -31.96 -34.79
N ALA A 770 20.61 -31.79 -36.03
CA ALA A 770 20.21 -30.69 -36.90
C ALA A 770 19.53 -31.21 -38.18
N ASN A 771 18.46 -30.56 -38.64
CA ASN A 771 17.99 -30.77 -40.02
C ASN A 771 18.98 -30.16 -41.03
N GLY A 772 19.71 -29.10 -40.63
CA GLY A 772 20.86 -28.56 -41.33
C GLY A 772 22.15 -29.35 -41.07
N SER A 773 23.24 -28.63 -40.90
CA SER A 773 24.57 -29.16 -40.60
C SER A 773 24.87 -29.10 -39.10
N VAL A 774 25.73 -30.00 -38.61
CA VAL A 774 26.33 -29.90 -37.28
C VAL A 774 27.81 -29.58 -37.45
N THR A 775 28.28 -28.46 -36.88
CA THR A 775 29.66 -27.98 -37.00
C THR A 775 30.31 -27.84 -35.62
N LEU A 776 31.45 -28.49 -35.41
CA LEU A 776 32.26 -28.42 -34.20
C LEU A 776 33.59 -27.70 -34.49
N THR A 777 33.97 -26.70 -33.69
CA THR A 777 35.26 -26.00 -33.85
C THR A 777 36.43 -26.72 -33.16
N GLY A 778 36.15 -27.62 -32.21
CA GLY A 778 37.15 -28.44 -31.50
C GLY A 778 36.92 -29.94 -31.67
N ASP A 779 37.36 -30.72 -30.68
CA ASP A 779 37.20 -32.19 -30.67
C ASP A 779 35.77 -32.61 -30.28
N GLY A 780 35.28 -33.66 -30.91
CA GLY A 780 34.01 -34.32 -30.56
C GLY A 780 34.25 -35.67 -29.88
N VAL A 781 33.58 -35.94 -28.77
CA VAL A 781 33.64 -37.23 -28.07
C VAL A 781 32.26 -37.85 -27.98
N ILE A 782 32.14 -39.09 -28.47
CA ILE A 782 30.91 -39.89 -28.45
C ILE A 782 31.02 -41.00 -27.40
N ASP A 783 30.15 -40.93 -26.39
CA ASP A 783 30.01 -41.92 -25.32
C ASP A 783 28.52 -42.28 -25.12
N GLY A 784 27.99 -43.10 -26.02
CA GLY A 784 26.58 -43.52 -26.01
C GLY A 784 25.61 -42.48 -26.59
N GLY A 785 26.08 -41.26 -26.92
CA GLY A 785 25.30 -40.21 -27.60
C GLY A 785 25.53 -40.16 -29.12
N SER A 786 25.20 -39.02 -29.76
CA SER A 786 25.37 -38.87 -31.21
C SER A 786 25.51 -37.42 -31.69
N PHE A 787 26.15 -37.26 -32.85
CA PHE A 787 26.06 -36.07 -33.70
C PHE A 787 25.34 -36.44 -34.99
N SER A 788 24.29 -35.71 -35.37
CA SER A 788 23.50 -35.98 -36.57
C SER A 788 23.12 -34.68 -37.27
N GLY A 789 23.52 -34.50 -38.52
CA GLY A 789 23.13 -33.36 -39.35
C GLY A 789 22.54 -33.86 -40.66
N GLY A 790 21.36 -33.38 -41.05
CA GLY A 790 20.73 -33.69 -42.34
C GLY A 790 21.58 -33.28 -43.55
N LYS A 791 22.45 -32.27 -43.39
CA LYS A 791 23.46 -31.85 -44.38
C LYS A 791 24.89 -32.31 -44.04
N GLY A 792 25.06 -33.16 -43.03
CA GLY A 792 26.34 -33.70 -42.58
C GLY A 792 26.85 -33.11 -41.26
N VAL A 793 27.88 -33.76 -40.73
CA VAL A 793 28.60 -33.36 -39.50
C VAL A 793 30.03 -33.01 -39.89
N THR A 794 30.51 -31.84 -39.46
CA THR A 794 31.89 -31.39 -39.65
C THR A 794 32.52 -31.03 -38.31
N ALA A 795 33.79 -31.39 -38.14
CA ALA A 795 34.58 -31.00 -36.97
C ALA A 795 35.95 -30.51 -37.45
N ALA A 796 36.43 -29.41 -36.88
CA ALA A 796 37.81 -28.96 -37.12
C ALA A 796 38.83 -29.82 -36.34
N GLY A 797 38.43 -30.36 -35.18
CA GLY A 797 39.16 -31.38 -34.43
C GLY A 797 38.77 -32.82 -34.83
N SER A 798 39.22 -33.77 -34.02
CA SER A 798 38.91 -35.20 -34.17
C SER A 798 37.55 -35.56 -33.57
N ILE A 799 36.83 -36.51 -34.18
CA ILE A 799 35.64 -37.13 -33.58
C ILE A 799 36.03 -38.52 -33.09
N THR A 800 36.04 -38.72 -31.77
CA THR A 800 36.43 -39.98 -31.12
C THR A 800 35.21 -40.66 -30.49
N THR A 801 34.96 -41.91 -30.88
CA THR A 801 33.90 -42.74 -30.28
C THR A 801 34.49 -43.61 -29.17
N VAL A 802 34.24 -43.25 -27.92
CA VAL A 802 34.57 -44.05 -26.73
C VAL A 802 33.63 -45.24 -26.62
N ARG A 803 32.32 -44.99 -26.80
CA ARG A 803 31.27 -46.01 -26.76
C ARG A 803 30.19 -45.63 -27.78
N ALA A 804 29.84 -46.55 -28.67
CA ALA A 804 28.72 -46.34 -29.59
C ALA A 804 27.38 -46.48 -28.84
N PRO A 805 26.31 -45.80 -29.26
CA PRO A 805 24.96 -45.99 -28.73
C PRO A 805 24.59 -47.48 -28.72
N SER A 806 24.22 -48.00 -27.55
CA SER A 806 23.96 -49.42 -27.37
C SER A 806 22.52 -49.70 -26.96
N ARG A 807 21.98 -50.83 -27.43
CA ARG A 807 20.73 -51.42 -26.95
C ARG A 807 20.99 -52.89 -26.68
N THR A 808 21.20 -53.24 -25.42
CA THR A 808 21.63 -54.59 -25.03
C THR A 808 20.61 -55.23 -24.08
N PRO A 809 20.21 -56.49 -24.33
CA PRO A 809 19.60 -57.33 -23.32
C PRO A 809 20.53 -57.42 -22.11
N VAL A 810 20.06 -57.09 -20.91
CA VAL A 810 20.81 -57.39 -19.69
C VAL A 810 20.49 -58.85 -19.33
N GLN A 811 21.45 -59.73 -19.58
CA GLN A 811 21.43 -61.11 -19.10
C GLN A 811 22.58 -61.28 -18.10
N ILE A 812 22.29 -61.81 -16.91
CA ILE A 812 23.29 -61.99 -15.83
C ILE A 812 24.42 -62.97 -16.22
N ASP A 813 24.29 -63.70 -17.35
CA ASP A 813 25.32 -64.62 -17.85
C ASP A 813 26.44 -63.96 -18.69
N GLN A 814 26.47 -62.62 -18.84
CA GLN A 814 27.62 -61.91 -19.41
C GLN A 814 28.43 -61.18 -18.33
N HIS A 815 29.58 -61.77 -18.00
CA HIS A 815 30.66 -61.11 -17.29
C HIS A 815 30.99 -59.76 -17.95
N LEU A 816 30.74 -58.67 -17.21
CA LEU A 816 31.26 -57.34 -17.53
C LEU A 816 32.80 -57.36 -17.39
N GLY A 817 33.47 -57.54 -18.53
CA GLY A 817 34.84 -57.12 -18.79
C GLY A 817 35.97 -58.02 -18.26
N LEU A 818 36.53 -58.87 -19.13
CA LEU A 818 37.93 -58.77 -19.62
C LEU A 818 38.31 -60.03 -20.41
N THR A 819 39.19 -59.80 -21.39
CA THR A 819 39.63 -60.69 -22.46
C THR A 819 40.34 -61.98 -22.02
N THR A 820 40.17 -63.04 -22.83
CA THR A 820 41.16 -64.02 -23.35
C THR A 820 40.91 -65.53 -23.13
N TRP A 821 40.78 -66.20 -24.28
CA TRP A 821 41.44 -67.45 -24.72
C TRP A 821 40.90 -68.85 -24.34
N TRP A 822 40.40 -69.53 -25.40
CA TRP A 822 40.54 -70.95 -25.79
C TRP A 822 40.11 -72.09 -24.85
N TRP A 823 39.16 -72.91 -25.36
CA TRP A 823 38.95 -74.36 -25.19
C TRP A 823 39.14 -74.98 -23.78
N ARG A 824 38.02 -75.25 -23.10
CA ARG A 824 37.51 -76.61 -22.80
C ARG A 824 36.19 -76.55 -22.03
#